data_AF-A0A5B0MD05-F1
#
_entry.id   AF-A0A5B0MD05-F1
#
_cell.length_a   1.000
_cell.length_b   1.000
_cell.length_c   1.000
_cell.angle_alpha   90.00
_cell.angle_beta   90.00
_cell.angle_gamma   90.00
#
_symmetry.space_group_name_H-M   'P 1'
#
loop_
_entity.id
_entity.type
_entity.pdbx_description
1 polymer ?
#
loop_
_entity_poly.entity_id
_entity_poly.type
_entity_poly.pdbx_seq_one_letter_code
_entity_poly.pdbx_strand_id
1 'polypeptide(L)'
;MANATVVCTDKTGTLTQNKMTIVAGSIGVHCKFAADLEQNERRVNVDEKASAEIQSGFTDSPKNGNPQISITDDTDSPSTHSATQTAHHNLRLDFSVDQARIQQHLTPGLIQLFNESIAINSTAFEAKTGGGQLEFIGSKTETALLSFAKEQGWPDYHQVRQGADIVQMIPFSSQRKAMGVVVRLPESGRYRLFLKGASEVLTKLTSHYVCVRGPSSEGQPINPELEDVSSAPFDLDTRENVSRTIMFYANQSLRTIALCYRDFESWPPTLLAPGKDRKDPNIPAGEVSLDNLVDGLGLTLLAVVAIEDPLRPGVTEAVANCARAGVAVKMVTGDNIITAKSIALQCGIYTPGGIIMEGPIFRQLSKQEMLEVVPRLQVLARSSPEDKKRLVDYLKFIGETCAVTGDGTNDGPALKAAHVGFSMGISGTEVAKEASDIILMDDNFSSIVSAIMWGRCVNDSVKKFLQFQLSVNITAVLITFITSIASDSESSILTAVQLLWVNLIMDTFAALALATDPATRESLGRKPDHKGANLISLDMWKMIIGQSIYQLIVILILNFSGKKILNRDNPPDEATRIEFDDLHKTLVFNAFVFCQIFNQFNARVLDRSFNIFRGILKNYYFMVIFLIMLGGQILIVEVGGAAFQVTKIGIEDWLISVIIGLLSLPLAALIKLIPTEPIGRVVYKWGWLRDPSKLELEIVDLGNEYDDDVRIDDEAAEHLSSKWNPAIDRVRDNLALFSQIRGGRMRSSSFVKRSRKFLLREKDIHTGALMTMVPTLVVTSIGAGWQPQKQNEQGVSNLADPASTNPTASTTRLWCDQVEVHPDTDVDDKC
;
A
#
# COMPACT_ATOMS: atom_id res chain seq x y z
N MET A 1 8.13 -8.22 7.33
CA MET A 1 6.80 -7.61 7.51
C MET A 1 6.63 -6.69 8.71
N ALA A 2 7.16 -6.98 9.90
CA ALA A 2 6.96 -6.14 11.10
C ALA A 2 7.28 -4.65 10.88
N ASN A 3 8.38 -4.39 10.17
CA ASN A 3 8.92 -3.07 9.84
C ASN A 3 8.64 -2.69 8.38
N ALA A 4 7.61 -3.28 7.75
CA ALA A 4 7.21 -2.87 6.40
C ALA A 4 6.81 -1.40 6.43
N THR A 5 7.29 -0.63 5.45
CA THR A 5 7.00 0.80 5.32
C THR A 5 6.22 1.10 4.05
N VAL A 6 6.31 0.23 3.06
CA VAL A 6 5.57 0.35 1.80
C VAL A 6 5.04 -1.01 1.34
N VAL A 7 3.80 -1.02 0.84
CA VAL A 7 3.16 -2.17 0.19
C VAL A 7 2.84 -1.78 -1.24
N CYS A 8 3.55 -2.35 -2.20
CA CYS A 8 3.24 -2.24 -3.63
C CYS A 8 2.21 -3.32 -3.99
N THR A 9 0.99 -2.91 -4.34
CA THR A 9 -0.13 -3.80 -4.62
C THR A 9 -0.57 -3.73 -6.07
N ASP A 10 -0.93 -4.86 -6.67
CA ASP A 10 -1.71 -4.86 -7.91
C ASP A 10 -3.17 -4.51 -7.60
N LYS A 11 -3.89 -4.03 -8.63
CA LYS A 11 -5.32 -3.78 -8.61
C LYS A 11 -6.12 -5.06 -8.83
N THR A 12 -5.78 -5.81 -9.89
CA THR A 12 -6.54 -6.99 -10.30
C THR A 12 -6.26 -8.14 -9.34
N GLY A 13 -7.31 -8.85 -8.90
CA GLY A 13 -7.16 -10.01 -8.02
C GLY A 13 -6.86 -9.67 -6.55
N THR A 14 -6.15 -8.56 -6.28
CA THR A 14 -5.80 -8.13 -4.91
C THR A 14 -6.81 -7.16 -4.29
N LEU A 15 -7.04 -6.00 -4.92
CA LEU A 15 -7.93 -4.96 -4.39
C LEU A 15 -9.38 -5.16 -4.87
N THR A 16 -9.53 -5.75 -6.04
CA THR A 16 -10.80 -6.00 -6.73
C THR A 16 -11.17 -7.48 -6.67
N GLN A 17 -12.48 -7.77 -6.72
CA GLN A 17 -12.98 -9.14 -6.64
C GLN A 17 -12.68 -9.96 -7.90
N ASN A 18 -12.31 -9.31 -9.01
CA ASN A 18 -12.17 -9.93 -10.32
C ASN A 18 -13.46 -10.65 -10.76
N LYS A 19 -14.60 -10.08 -10.34
CA LYS A 19 -15.96 -10.50 -10.67
C LYS A 19 -16.69 -9.29 -11.24
N MET A 20 -16.51 -9.13 -12.55
CA MET A 20 -17.09 -8.00 -13.28
C MET A 20 -18.62 -8.09 -13.31
N THR A 21 -19.29 -6.97 -13.04
CA THR A 21 -20.75 -6.84 -13.06
C THR A 21 -21.17 -5.62 -13.85
N ILE A 22 -22.35 -5.67 -14.47
CA ILE A 22 -22.95 -4.49 -15.09
C ILE A 22 -23.57 -3.67 -13.97
N VAL A 23 -23.17 -2.41 -13.86
CA VAL A 23 -23.65 -1.51 -12.80
C VAL A 23 -24.43 -0.33 -13.33
N ALA A 24 -24.24 0.02 -14.60
CA ALA A 24 -24.98 1.06 -15.28
C ALA A 24 -25.00 0.80 -16.79
N GLY A 25 -25.86 1.52 -17.50
CA GLY A 25 -25.87 1.49 -18.96
C GLY A 25 -26.96 2.35 -19.56
N SER A 26 -26.98 2.37 -20.88
CA SER A 26 -27.95 3.08 -21.71
C SER A 26 -28.53 2.08 -22.71
N ILE A 27 -29.84 1.86 -22.69
CA ILE A 27 -30.54 1.13 -23.75
C ILE A 27 -31.04 2.14 -24.77
N GLY A 28 -30.65 1.97 -26.02
CA GLY A 28 -30.70 3.04 -27.00
C GLY A 28 -29.95 4.29 -26.51
N VAL A 29 -30.52 5.46 -26.78
CA VAL A 29 -29.93 6.75 -26.39
C VAL A 29 -30.45 7.27 -25.05
N HIS A 30 -31.75 7.06 -24.76
CA HIS A 30 -32.47 7.83 -23.74
C HIS A 30 -32.74 7.08 -22.42
N CYS A 31 -32.84 5.74 -22.45
CA CYS A 31 -33.12 4.95 -21.26
C CYS A 31 -31.82 4.62 -20.53
N LYS A 32 -31.49 5.40 -19.49
CA LYS A 32 -30.32 5.16 -18.64
C LYS A 32 -30.72 4.29 -17.46
N PHE A 33 -29.89 3.30 -17.11
CA PHE A 33 -30.12 2.47 -15.94
C PHE A 33 -28.88 2.39 -15.05
N ALA A 34 -29.10 2.17 -13.76
CA ALA A 34 -28.08 1.83 -12.78
C ALA A 34 -28.60 0.78 -11.80
N ALA A 35 -27.71 -0.07 -11.30
CA ALA A 35 -28.00 -0.99 -10.21
C ALA A 35 -28.25 -0.20 -8.92
N ASP A 36 -29.34 -0.47 -8.19
CA ASP A 36 -29.71 0.21 -6.95
C ASP A 36 -29.67 1.74 -7.09
N LEU A 37 -30.62 2.28 -7.87
CA LEU A 37 -30.65 3.70 -8.26
C LEU A 37 -30.45 4.66 -7.08
N GLU A 38 -31.06 4.42 -5.92
CA GLU A 38 -30.95 5.27 -4.72
C GLU A 38 -29.51 5.42 -4.19
N GLN A 39 -28.68 4.38 -4.33
CA GLN A 39 -27.27 4.41 -3.90
C GLN A 39 -26.35 4.90 -5.01
N ASN A 40 -26.80 4.78 -6.27
CA ASN A 40 -26.00 4.98 -7.46
C ASN A 40 -26.55 6.08 -8.39
N GLU A 41 -27.30 7.06 -7.86
CA GLU A 41 -27.81 8.19 -8.66
C GLU A 41 -26.69 8.92 -9.41
N ARG A 42 -25.50 9.02 -8.79
CA ARG A 42 -24.28 9.59 -9.40
C ARG A 42 -23.75 8.80 -10.60
N ARG A 43 -24.25 7.59 -10.84
CA ARG A 43 -23.87 6.72 -11.97
C ARG A 43 -24.76 6.92 -13.20
N VAL A 44 -25.68 7.88 -13.17
CA VAL A 44 -26.55 8.21 -14.31
C VAL A 44 -26.43 9.70 -14.65
N ASN A 45 -26.28 10.02 -15.93
CA ASN A 45 -25.98 11.39 -16.41
C ASN A 45 -27.22 12.21 -16.81
N VAL A 46 -28.37 11.98 -16.16
CA VAL A 46 -29.66 12.62 -16.53
C VAL A 46 -29.70 14.11 -16.12
N ASP A 47 -29.01 14.52 -15.04
CA ASP A 47 -29.09 15.87 -14.47
C ASP A 47 -27.87 16.80 -14.73
N GLU A 48 -26.88 16.38 -15.52
CA GLU A 48 -25.60 17.08 -15.68
C GLU A 48 -25.69 18.51 -16.28
N LYS A 49 -26.87 18.95 -16.75
CA LYS A 49 -27.09 20.34 -17.19
C LYS A 49 -27.35 21.33 -16.05
N ALA A 50 -27.52 20.90 -14.81
CA ALA A 50 -27.65 21.85 -13.69
C ALA A 50 -26.30 22.46 -13.24
N SER A 51 -25.16 21.87 -13.63
CA SER A 51 -23.83 22.23 -13.09
C SER A 51 -22.90 22.92 -14.11
N ALA A 52 -23.21 22.84 -15.40
CA ALA A 52 -22.35 23.40 -16.46
C ALA A 52 -22.42 24.94 -16.56
N GLU A 53 -23.40 25.60 -15.96
CA GLU A 53 -23.49 27.07 -15.90
C GLU A 53 -22.55 27.71 -14.86
N ILE A 54 -21.88 26.92 -14.01
CA ILE A 54 -20.90 27.45 -13.03
C ILE A 54 -19.47 27.50 -13.62
N GLN A 55 -19.20 26.79 -14.73
CA GLN A 55 -17.86 26.71 -15.34
C GLN A 55 -17.61 27.69 -16.51
N SER A 56 -18.52 28.62 -16.80
CA SER A 56 -18.26 29.73 -17.74
C SER A 56 -17.69 30.99 -17.06
N GLY A 57 -17.18 30.87 -15.83
CA GLY A 57 -16.56 31.95 -15.04
C GLY A 57 -15.04 32.03 -15.14
N PHE A 58 -14.42 31.53 -16.21
CA PHE A 58 -12.98 31.72 -16.48
C PHE A 58 -12.78 32.23 -17.90
N THR A 59 -12.94 33.54 -18.08
CA THR A 59 -12.33 34.28 -19.19
C THR A 59 -11.44 35.37 -18.62
N ASP A 60 -10.22 35.41 -19.13
CA ASP A 60 -9.11 36.28 -18.77
C ASP A 60 -9.47 37.73 -18.40
N SER A 61 -8.83 38.22 -17.36
CA SER A 61 -8.66 39.66 -17.11
C SER A 61 -7.22 40.07 -17.41
N PRO A 62 -6.98 41.19 -18.11
CA PRO A 62 -5.87 42.07 -17.80
C PRO A 62 -6.40 43.30 -17.05
N LYS A 63 -5.92 43.49 -15.81
CA LYS A 63 -6.11 44.73 -15.06
C LYS A 63 -5.29 45.85 -15.68
N ASN A 64 -5.91 47.00 -15.94
CA ASN A 64 -5.24 48.30 -15.77
C ASN A 64 -6.24 49.45 -15.59
N GLY A 65 -6.11 50.15 -14.45
CA GLY A 65 -6.07 51.61 -14.40
C GLY A 65 -7.36 52.44 -14.43
N ASN A 66 -7.75 52.90 -13.23
CA ASN A 66 -8.39 54.19 -12.88
C ASN A 66 -9.93 54.37 -12.85
N PRO A 67 -10.43 55.29 -11.98
CA PRO A 67 -11.78 55.26 -11.43
C PRO A 67 -12.72 56.37 -11.94
N GLN A 68 -13.98 56.34 -11.46
CA GLN A 68 -15.10 57.29 -11.68
C GLN A 68 -15.92 57.00 -12.97
N ILE A 69 -17.25 57.11 -13.08
CA ILE A 69 -18.27 58.01 -12.50
C ILE A 69 -19.63 57.27 -12.52
N SER A 70 -20.47 57.51 -11.52
CA SER A 70 -21.90 57.16 -11.42
C SER A 70 -22.80 58.07 -12.27
N ILE A 71 -23.71 57.55 -13.11
CA ILE A 71 -24.90 58.25 -13.60
C ILE A 71 -26.08 57.27 -13.73
N THR A 72 -27.24 57.73 -13.30
CA THR A 72 -28.56 57.10 -13.19
C THR A 72 -29.42 57.27 -14.47
N ASP A 73 -30.63 56.69 -14.41
CA ASP A 73 -31.88 57.04 -15.09
C ASP A 73 -32.35 56.19 -16.29
N ASP A 74 -33.43 55.44 -16.02
CA ASP A 74 -34.75 55.41 -16.67
C ASP A 74 -34.87 55.42 -18.20
N THR A 75 -35.64 54.45 -18.75
CA THR A 75 -37.00 54.69 -19.29
C THR A 75 -37.63 53.45 -19.97
N ASP A 76 -38.96 53.42 -19.88
CA ASP A 76 -39.93 52.42 -20.32
C ASP A 76 -39.97 52.07 -21.82
N SER A 77 -40.48 50.85 -22.10
CA SER A 77 -41.68 50.54 -22.91
C SER A 77 -41.54 49.41 -23.98
N PRO A 78 -42.65 48.71 -24.34
CA PRO A 78 -42.65 47.26 -24.61
C PRO A 78 -42.89 46.84 -26.08
N SER A 79 -42.80 45.52 -26.29
CA SER A 79 -43.31 44.69 -27.41
C SER A 79 -42.44 44.58 -28.67
N THR A 80 -42.03 43.35 -29.02
CA THR A 80 -42.64 42.57 -30.12
C THR A 80 -42.08 41.13 -30.06
N HIS A 81 -42.96 40.17 -29.81
CA HIS A 81 -42.66 38.74 -29.89
C HIS A 81 -42.61 38.26 -31.35
N SER A 82 -41.95 37.10 -31.49
CA SER A 82 -42.08 36.09 -32.56
C SER A 82 -41.18 36.24 -33.79
N ALA A 83 -40.03 35.55 -33.75
CA ALA A 83 -39.65 34.53 -34.74
C ALA A 83 -38.19 34.07 -34.53
N THR A 84 -37.85 33.44 -33.39
CA THR A 84 -36.53 32.78 -33.21
C THR A 84 -36.44 31.83 -32.00
N GLN A 85 -37.53 31.15 -31.63
CA GLN A 85 -37.56 30.24 -30.47
C GLN A 85 -37.98 28.80 -30.83
N THR A 86 -37.46 28.25 -31.93
CA THR A 86 -37.82 26.88 -32.37
C THR A 86 -36.62 25.98 -32.63
N ALA A 87 -35.50 26.15 -31.90
CA ALA A 87 -34.32 25.30 -32.07
C ALA A 87 -33.77 24.64 -30.78
N HIS A 88 -34.35 24.88 -29.58
CA HIS A 88 -33.74 24.42 -28.32
C HIS A 88 -34.57 23.44 -27.46
N HIS A 89 -35.60 22.78 -28.00
CA HIS A 89 -36.55 22.02 -27.17
C HIS A 89 -36.34 20.47 -27.08
N ASN A 90 -35.30 19.86 -27.68
CA ASN A 90 -35.19 18.38 -27.76
C ASN A 90 -34.27 17.67 -26.74
N LEU A 91 -33.76 18.35 -25.71
CA LEU A 91 -32.87 17.76 -24.68
C LEU A 91 -33.58 17.21 -23.42
N ARG A 92 -34.91 16.97 -23.47
CA ARG A 92 -35.76 16.54 -22.34
C ARG A 92 -36.14 15.04 -22.35
N LEU A 93 -35.41 14.20 -23.10
CA LEU A 93 -35.82 12.81 -23.35
C LEU A 93 -35.11 11.75 -22.49
N ASP A 94 -34.00 12.07 -21.84
CA ASP A 94 -33.27 11.10 -21.03
C ASP A 94 -33.96 10.87 -19.67
N PHE A 95 -34.07 9.62 -19.26
CA PHE A 95 -34.64 9.24 -17.97
C PHE A 95 -33.85 8.08 -17.36
N SER A 96 -33.82 8.05 -16.02
CA SER A 96 -33.13 7.04 -15.23
C SER A 96 -34.11 5.97 -14.74
N VAL A 97 -33.70 4.71 -14.82
CA VAL A 97 -34.49 3.55 -14.37
C VAL A 97 -33.62 2.66 -13.50
N ASP A 98 -34.18 2.14 -12.42
CA ASP A 98 -33.51 1.12 -11.62
C ASP A 98 -33.35 -0.17 -12.42
N GLN A 99 -32.20 -0.84 -12.29
CA GLN A 99 -31.88 -2.07 -13.00
C GLN A 99 -32.98 -3.14 -12.85
N ALA A 100 -33.63 -3.23 -11.68
CA ALA A 100 -34.72 -4.16 -11.43
C ALA A 100 -36.02 -3.86 -12.22
N ARG A 101 -36.18 -2.63 -12.71
CA ARG A 101 -37.40 -2.14 -13.40
C ARG A 101 -37.24 -1.95 -14.89
N ILE A 102 -36.07 -2.26 -15.45
CA ILE A 102 -35.77 -2.11 -16.88
C ILE A 102 -36.85 -2.76 -17.77
N GLN A 103 -37.36 -3.93 -17.37
CA GLN A 103 -38.38 -4.67 -18.13
C GLN A 103 -39.67 -3.87 -18.38
N GLN A 104 -40.01 -2.89 -17.53
CA GLN A 104 -41.24 -2.11 -17.67
C GLN A 104 -41.19 -1.15 -18.87
N HIS A 105 -39.99 -0.78 -19.32
CA HIS A 105 -39.78 0.15 -20.42
C HIS A 105 -39.41 -0.53 -21.75
N LEU A 106 -39.08 -1.83 -21.72
CA LEU A 106 -38.72 -2.60 -22.90
C LEU A 106 -39.93 -3.35 -23.48
N THR A 107 -40.06 -3.39 -24.80
CA THR A 107 -41.03 -4.28 -25.47
C THR A 107 -40.54 -5.73 -25.43
N PRO A 108 -41.43 -6.74 -25.46
CA PRO A 108 -41.03 -8.15 -25.48
C PRO A 108 -40.03 -8.49 -26.60
N GLY A 109 -40.23 -7.96 -27.81
CA GLY A 109 -39.31 -8.13 -28.93
C GLY A 109 -37.93 -7.50 -28.70
N LEU A 110 -37.86 -6.38 -27.96
CA LEU A 110 -36.59 -5.75 -27.59
C LEU A 110 -35.85 -6.54 -26.51
N ILE A 111 -36.57 -7.11 -25.54
CA ILE A 111 -35.99 -8.02 -24.53
C ILE A 111 -35.39 -9.25 -25.22
N GLN A 112 -36.12 -9.84 -26.18
CA GLN A 112 -35.62 -10.97 -26.95
C GLN A 112 -34.36 -10.59 -27.75
N LEU A 113 -34.39 -9.48 -28.49
CA LEU A 113 -33.24 -9.00 -29.27
C LEU A 113 -32.01 -8.74 -28.40
N PHE A 114 -32.21 -8.15 -27.22
CA PHE A 114 -31.13 -7.86 -26.27
C PHE A 114 -30.57 -9.15 -25.67
N ASN A 115 -31.43 -10.09 -25.28
CA ASN A 115 -30.99 -11.38 -24.77
C ASN A 115 -30.25 -12.19 -25.85
N GLU A 116 -30.73 -12.23 -27.09
CA GLU A 116 -30.05 -12.87 -28.23
C GLU A 116 -28.67 -12.25 -28.48
N SER A 117 -28.57 -10.92 -28.46
CA SER A 117 -27.30 -10.20 -28.63
C SER A 117 -26.27 -10.53 -27.54
N ILE A 118 -26.70 -10.87 -26.32
CA ILE A 118 -25.82 -11.27 -25.22
C ILE A 118 -25.51 -12.76 -25.28
N ALA A 119 -26.55 -13.59 -25.34
CA ALA A 119 -26.45 -15.03 -25.19
C ALA A 119 -25.73 -15.66 -26.39
N ILE A 120 -26.05 -15.26 -27.62
CA ILE A 120 -25.48 -15.84 -28.84
C ILE A 120 -24.07 -15.30 -29.09
N ASN A 121 -23.83 -14.00 -28.86
CA ASN A 121 -22.52 -13.36 -29.05
C ASN A 121 -21.60 -13.51 -27.81
N SER A 122 -21.52 -14.74 -27.29
CA SER A 122 -20.66 -15.09 -26.17
C SER A 122 -20.13 -16.53 -26.29
N THR A 123 -18.89 -16.70 -25.87
CA THR A 123 -18.21 -17.99 -25.76
C THR A 123 -18.24 -18.60 -24.35
N ALA A 124 -18.67 -17.81 -23.35
CA ALA A 124 -18.78 -18.25 -21.97
C ALA A 124 -19.88 -19.31 -21.79
N PHE A 125 -19.70 -20.21 -20.83
CA PHE A 125 -20.63 -21.29 -20.51
C PHE A 125 -20.75 -21.48 -19.00
N GLU A 126 -21.87 -22.01 -18.54
CA GLU A 126 -22.10 -22.32 -17.13
C GLU A 126 -21.47 -23.66 -16.76
N ALA A 127 -20.72 -23.69 -15.66
CA ALA A 127 -20.15 -24.91 -15.11
C ALA A 127 -20.29 -24.92 -13.59
N LYS A 128 -20.29 -26.11 -13.00
CA LYS A 128 -20.30 -26.27 -11.55
C LYS A 128 -18.88 -26.11 -11.01
N THR A 129 -18.66 -25.08 -10.19
CA THR A 129 -17.41 -24.92 -9.43
C THR A 129 -17.35 -25.97 -8.30
N GLY A 130 -16.16 -26.25 -7.75
CA GLY A 130 -15.94 -27.28 -6.72
C GLY A 130 -16.81 -27.18 -5.45
N GLY A 131 -17.51 -26.05 -5.24
CA GLY A 131 -18.50 -25.84 -4.18
C GLY A 131 -19.96 -26.09 -4.56
N GLY A 132 -20.26 -26.59 -5.76
CA GLY A 132 -21.62 -26.92 -6.22
C GLY A 132 -22.47 -25.76 -6.74
N GLN A 133 -21.98 -24.52 -6.68
CA GLN A 133 -22.61 -23.35 -7.32
C GLN A 133 -22.32 -23.33 -8.83
N LEU A 134 -23.33 -22.96 -9.61
CA LEU A 134 -23.23 -22.74 -11.05
C LEU A 134 -22.65 -21.34 -11.30
N GLU A 135 -21.50 -21.29 -11.97
CA GLU A 135 -20.82 -20.05 -12.32
C GLU A 135 -20.51 -20.03 -13.83
N PHE A 136 -20.56 -18.84 -14.43
CA PHE A 136 -20.18 -18.66 -15.82
C PHE A 136 -18.65 -18.65 -15.94
N ILE A 137 -18.11 -19.56 -16.77
CA ILE A 137 -16.69 -19.65 -17.11
C ILE A 137 -16.48 -19.04 -18.50
N GLY A 138 -15.55 -18.09 -18.60
CA GLY A 138 -15.20 -17.43 -19.86
C GLY A 138 -14.51 -16.08 -19.61
N SER A 139 -14.51 -15.22 -20.62
CA SER A 139 -14.04 -13.83 -20.46
C SER A 139 -14.93 -13.08 -19.47
N LYS A 140 -14.32 -12.37 -18.51
CA LYS A 140 -15.01 -11.68 -17.41
C LYS A 140 -16.07 -10.68 -17.89
N THR A 141 -15.83 -10.04 -19.03
CA THR A 141 -16.80 -9.15 -19.69
C THR A 141 -18.03 -9.91 -20.19
N GLU A 142 -17.86 -11.13 -20.68
CA GLU A 142 -18.96 -11.96 -21.17
C GLU A 142 -19.76 -12.59 -20.04
N THR A 143 -19.07 -13.07 -19.00
CA THR A 143 -19.71 -13.61 -17.80
C THR A 143 -20.55 -12.54 -17.11
N ALA A 144 -20.10 -11.27 -17.11
CA ALA A 144 -20.87 -10.13 -16.61
C ALA A 144 -22.18 -9.93 -17.39
N LEU A 145 -22.12 -10.01 -18.73
CA LEU A 145 -23.30 -9.87 -19.60
C LEU A 145 -24.30 -11.01 -19.42
N LEU A 146 -23.84 -12.25 -19.34
CA LEU A 146 -24.70 -13.41 -19.09
C LEU A 146 -25.31 -13.37 -17.68
N SER A 147 -24.53 -12.96 -16.68
CA SER A 147 -25.03 -12.78 -15.30
C SER A 147 -26.11 -11.71 -15.25
N PHE A 148 -25.92 -10.59 -15.96
CA PHE A 148 -26.93 -9.54 -16.09
C PHE A 148 -28.23 -10.07 -16.70
N ALA A 149 -28.17 -10.81 -17.82
CA ALA A 149 -29.37 -11.40 -18.44
C ALA A 149 -30.10 -12.36 -17.48
N LYS A 150 -29.34 -13.13 -16.68
CA LYS A 150 -29.88 -14.05 -15.67
C LYS A 150 -30.51 -13.31 -14.49
N GLU A 151 -29.89 -12.24 -13.99
CA GLU A 151 -30.43 -11.37 -12.92
C GLU A 151 -31.72 -10.68 -13.34
N GLN A 152 -31.83 -10.31 -14.62
CA GLN A 152 -33.05 -9.79 -15.22
C GLN A 152 -34.13 -10.86 -15.41
N GLY A 153 -33.88 -12.14 -15.16
CA GLY A 153 -34.88 -13.20 -15.35
C GLY A 153 -35.28 -13.42 -16.82
N TRP A 154 -34.40 -13.10 -17.77
CA TRP A 154 -34.64 -13.35 -19.20
C TRP A 154 -34.52 -14.84 -19.55
N PRO A 155 -35.03 -15.27 -20.73
CA PRO A 155 -34.95 -16.66 -21.16
C PRO A 155 -33.55 -17.25 -21.03
N ASP A 156 -33.47 -18.51 -20.59
CA ASP A 156 -32.21 -19.18 -20.31
C ASP A 156 -31.29 -19.22 -21.55
N TYR A 157 -30.02 -18.88 -21.34
CA TYR A 157 -29.05 -18.71 -22.41
C TYR A 157 -28.84 -20.01 -23.21
N HIS A 158 -29.00 -21.18 -22.58
CA HIS A 158 -28.93 -22.48 -23.25
C HIS A 158 -30.03 -22.65 -24.30
N GLN A 159 -31.26 -22.26 -23.98
CA GLN A 159 -32.40 -22.37 -24.89
C GLN A 159 -32.23 -21.41 -26.07
N VAL A 160 -31.81 -20.18 -25.80
CA VAL A 160 -31.56 -19.16 -26.83
C VAL A 160 -30.45 -19.60 -27.80
N ARG A 161 -29.36 -20.20 -27.29
CA ARG A 161 -28.28 -20.72 -28.14
C ARG A 161 -28.70 -21.93 -28.97
N GLN A 162 -29.49 -22.85 -28.40
CA GLN A 162 -29.96 -24.04 -29.14
C GLN A 162 -30.97 -23.68 -30.25
N GLY A 163 -31.74 -22.61 -30.06
CA GLY A 163 -32.69 -22.11 -31.05
C GLY A 163 -32.06 -21.28 -32.19
N ALA A 164 -30.79 -20.90 -32.06
CA ALA A 164 -30.12 -20.03 -33.03
C ALA A 164 -29.33 -20.83 -34.09
N ASP A 165 -29.59 -20.54 -35.37
CA ASP A 165 -28.81 -21.08 -36.49
C ASP A 165 -27.60 -20.16 -36.79
N ILE A 166 -26.44 -20.50 -36.23
CA ILE A 166 -25.21 -19.71 -36.34
C ILE A 166 -24.53 -19.99 -37.69
N VAL A 167 -24.41 -18.95 -38.51
CA VAL A 167 -23.83 -19.00 -39.86
C VAL A 167 -22.33 -18.71 -39.85
N GLN A 168 -21.91 -17.68 -39.11
CA GLN A 168 -20.50 -17.30 -38.99
C GLN A 168 -20.21 -16.69 -37.61
N MET A 169 -19.11 -17.10 -36.98
CA MET A 169 -18.58 -16.51 -35.75
C MET A 169 -17.34 -15.69 -36.08
N ILE A 170 -17.31 -14.44 -35.64
CA ILE A 170 -16.19 -13.52 -35.84
C ILE A 170 -15.52 -13.29 -34.48
N PRO A 171 -14.36 -13.94 -34.22
CA PRO A 171 -13.69 -13.83 -32.94
C PRO A 171 -13.15 -12.42 -32.69
N PHE A 172 -12.99 -12.10 -31.41
CA PHE A 172 -12.42 -10.82 -30.98
C PHE A 172 -11.01 -10.64 -31.53
N SER A 173 -10.72 -9.44 -32.05
CA SER A 173 -9.37 -9.01 -32.41
C SER A 173 -9.06 -7.68 -31.74
N SER A 174 -7.88 -7.58 -31.11
CA SER A 174 -7.43 -6.36 -30.42
C SER A 174 -7.28 -5.16 -31.36
N GLN A 175 -6.99 -5.39 -32.65
CA GLN A 175 -6.91 -4.31 -33.65
C GLN A 175 -8.28 -3.67 -33.92
N ARG A 176 -9.33 -4.50 -33.98
CA ARG A 176 -10.72 -4.07 -34.24
C ARG A 176 -11.51 -3.72 -32.98
N LYS A 177 -11.08 -4.24 -31.83
CA LYS A 177 -11.76 -4.12 -30.52
C LYS A 177 -13.23 -4.53 -30.54
N ALA A 178 -13.61 -5.46 -31.42
CA ALA A 178 -14.97 -5.96 -31.57
C ALA A 178 -14.99 -7.45 -31.92
N MET A 179 -16.09 -8.11 -31.58
CA MET A 179 -16.45 -9.49 -31.95
C MET A 179 -17.90 -9.54 -32.42
N GLY A 180 -18.23 -10.54 -33.22
CA GLY A 180 -19.59 -10.68 -33.73
C GLY A 180 -20.01 -12.09 -34.09
N VAL A 181 -21.30 -12.26 -34.28
CA VAL A 181 -21.91 -13.52 -34.71
C VAL A 181 -23.03 -13.22 -35.69
N VAL A 182 -23.11 -14.03 -36.75
CA VAL A 182 -24.14 -13.96 -37.77
C VAL A 182 -25.08 -15.13 -37.57
N VAL A 183 -26.37 -14.85 -37.42
CA VAL A 183 -27.41 -15.86 -37.26
C VAL A 183 -28.45 -15.75 -38.38
N ARG A 184 -29.04 -16.89 -38.73
CA ARG A 184 -30.18 -16.94 -39.65
C ARG A 184 -31.49 -16.92 -38.85
N LEU A 185 -32.40 -16.01 -39.19
CA LEU A 185 -33.74 -15.91 -38.59
C LEU A 185 -34.70 -16.86 -39.33
N PRO A 186 -35.18 -17.95 -38.68
CA PRO A 186 -35.99 -18.96 -39.35
C PRO A 186 -37.34 -18.43 -39.87
N GLU A 187 -37.94 -17.48 -39.16
CA GLU A 187 -39.30 -16.98 -39.44
C GLU A 187 -39.37 -16.02 -40.62
N SER A 188 -38.31 -15.24 -40.87
CA SER A 188 -38.29 -14.21 -41.92
C SER A 188 -37.32 -14.50 -43.07
N GLY A 189 -36.48 -15.55 -42.95
CA GLY A 189 -35.45 -15.89 -43.94
C GLY A 189 -34.29 -14.88 -44.01
N ARG A 190 -34.28 -13.86 -43.15
CA ARG A 190 -33.24 -12.83 -43.05
C ARG A 190 -32.06 -13.32 -42.19
N TYR A 191 -30.94 -12.62 -42.30
CA TYR A 191 -29.74 -12.86 -41.51
C TYR A 191 -29.49 -11.67 -40.59
N ARG A 192 -29.10 -11.92 -39.34
CA ARG A 192 -28.81 -10.89 -38.34
C ARG A 192 -27.38 -11.01 -37.86
N LEU A 193 -26.65 -9.90 -37.91
CA LEU A 193 -25.32 -9.75 -37.34
C LEU A 193 -25.46 -9.09 -35.97
N PHE A 194 -24.95 -9.76 -34.93
CA PHE A 194 -24.75 -9.18 -33.61
C PHE A 194 -23.28 -8.80 -33.42
N LEU A 195 -23.04 -7.60 -32.90
CA LEU A 195 -21.71 -7.08 -32.63
C LEU A 195 -21.59 -6.59 -31.18
N LYS A 196 -20.46 -6.91 -30.57
CA LYS A 196 -20.07 -6.50 -29.22
C LYS A 196 -18.64 -5.99 -29.25
N GLY A 197 -18.37 -4.85 -28.63
CA GLY A 197 -17.03 -4.28 -28.65
C GLY A 197 -16.90 -2.99 -27.89
N ALA A 198 -15.75 -2.35 -28.04
CA ALA A 198 -15.45 -1.06 -27.44
C ALA A 198 -16.47 0.00 -27.90
N SER A 199 -17.09 0.69 -26.94
CA SER A 199 -18.20 1.61 -27.21
C SER A 199 -17.81 2.78 -28.08
N GLU A 200 -16.58 3.28 -27.95
CA GLU A 200 -16.04 4.41 -28.73
C GLU A 200 -15.74 4.05 -30.18
N VAL A 201 -15.62 2.76 -30.50
CA VAL A 201 -15.40 2.26 -31.85
C VAL A 201 -16.74 1.97 -32.52
N LEU A 202 -17.59 1.17 -31.86
CA LEU A 202 -18.84 0.71 -32.47
C LEU A 202 -19.88 1.82 -32.64
N THR A 203 -19.97 2.79 -31.72
CA THR A 203 -20.96 3.88 -31.84
C THR A 203 -20.65 4.85 -32.99
N LYS A 204 -19.39 4.94 -33.44
CA LYS A 204 -19.05 5.70 -34.66
C LYS A 204 -19.59 5.06 -35.93
N LEU A 205 -19.77 3.74 -35.89
CA LEU A 205 -20.20 2.91 -37.00
C LEU A 205 -21.73 2.73 -37.05
N THR A 206 -22.47 3.23 -36.05
CA THR A 206 -23.93 3.13 -35.98
C THR A 206 -24.63 4.28 -36.69
N SER A 207 -25.64 3.97 -37.51
CA SER A 207 -26.50 4.93 -38.20
C SER A 207 -27.88 5.07 -37.54
N HIS A 208 -28.35 4.03 -36.85
CA HIS A 208 -29.63 4.02 -36.15
C HIS A 208 -29.45 3.60 -34.69
N TYR A 209 -30.43 3.88 -33.84
CA TYR A 209 -30.52 3.38 -32.47
C TYR A 209 -31.93 2.86 -32.19
N VAL A 210 -32.06 1.98 -31.20
CA VAL A 210 -33.37 1.45 -30.78
C VAL A 210 -34.12 2.44 -29.89
N CYS A 211 -35.40 2.64 -30.15
CA CYS A 211 -36.28 3.48 -29.35
C CYS A 211 -36.86 2.70 -28.15
N VAL A 212 -36.87 3.33 -26.98
CA VAL A 212 -37.40 2.76 -25.73
C VAL A 212 -38.62 3.58 -25.27
N ARG A 213 -39.56 2.97 -24.56
CA ARG A 213 -40.76 3.69 -24.06
C ARG A 213 -40.37 4.64 -22.92
N GLY A 214 -40.75 5.92 -23.07
CA GLY A 214 -40.52 6.94 -22.05
C GLY A 214 -41.41 6.78 -20.81
N PRO A 215 -41.10 7.50 -19.71
CA PRO A 215 -41.80 7.40 -18.43
C PRO A 215 -43.28 7.80 -18.48
N SER A 216 -43.68 8.65 -19.43
CA SER A 216 -45.10 9.02 -19.63
C SER A 216 -46.00 7.87 -20.14
N SER A 217 -45.41 6.72 -20.47
CA SER A 217 -46.11 5.50 -20.88
C SER A 217 -46.20 4.45 -19.75
N GLU A 218 -45.69 4.76 -18.54
CA GLU A 218 -45.80 3.89 -17.36
C GLU A 218 -47.29 3.65 -17.03
N GLY A 219 -47.70 2.37 -17.01
CA GLY A 219 -49.07 1.96 -16.71
C GLY A 219 -50.01 1.80 -17.92
N GLN A 220 -49.56 2.09 -19.14
CA GLN A 220 -50.30 1.67 -20.34
C GLN A 220 -50.06 0.18 -20.61
N PRO A 221 -51.11 -0.63 -20.88
CA PRO A 221 -50.94 -2.05 -21.17
C PRO A 221 -50.05 -2.23 -22.41
N ILE A 222 -49.06 -3.13 -22.30
CA ILE A 222 -48.23 -3.54 -23.44
C ILE A 222 -49.17 -4.20 -24.44
N ASN A 223 -49.45 -3.55 -25.57
CA ASN A 223 -50.22 -4.17 -26.63
C ASN A 223 -49.44 -5.39 -27.16
N PRO A 224 -49.93 -6.63 -27.01
CA PRO A 224 -49.19 -7.83 -27.42
C PRO A 224 -48.95 -7.89 -28.93
N GLU A 225 -49.70 -7.12 -29.73
CA GLU A 225 -49.61 -7.09 -31.20
C GLU A 225 -48.52 -6.14 -31.73
N LEU A 226 -47.88 -5.33 -30.88
CA LEU A 226 -46.72 -4.50 -31.23
C LEU A 226 -45.43 -5.22 -30.80
N GLU A 227 -45.10 -6.29 -31.51
CA GLU A 227 -43.82 -7.02 -31.37
C GLU A 227 -42.64 -6.24 -31.96
N ASP A 228 -42.89 -5.21 -32.77
CA ASP A 228 -41.86 -4.56 -33.57
C ASP A 228 -40.90 -3.67 -32.75
N VAL A 229 -39.60 -3.94 -32.94
CA VAL A 229 -38.49 -3.11 -32.46
C VAL A 229 -38.44 -1.83 -33.30
N SER A 230 -38.85 -0.70 -32.74
CA SER A 230 -38.74 0.61 -33.39
C SER A 230 -37.31 1.11 -33.35
N SER A 231 -36.78 1.55 -34.50
CA SER A 231 -35.46 2.19 -34.61
C SER A 231 -35.57 3.59 -35.21
N ALA A 232 -34.69 4.50 -34.78
CA ALA A 232 -34.62 5.87 -35.27
C ALA A 232 -33.21 6.19 -35.77
N PRO A 233 -33.06 7.08 -36.78
CA PRO A 233 -31.75 7.52 -37.26
C PRO A 233 -31.05 8.39 -36.22
N PHE A 234 -29.72 8.38 -36.24
CA PHE A 234 -28.91 9.26 -35.39
C PHE A 234 -28.89 10.71 -35.90
N ASP A 235 -29.37 11.64 -35.07
CA ASP A 235 -29.15 13.08 -35.22
C ASP A 235 -27.86 13.52 -34.51
N LEU A 236 -27.34 14.71 -34.85
CA LEU A 236 -26.12 15.26 -34.21
C LEU A 236 -26.23 15.30 -32.68
N ASP A 237 -27.37 15.74 -32.15
CA ASP A 237 -27.62 15.83 -30.70
C ASP A 237 -27.61 14.44 -30.04
N THR A 238 -28.23 13.44 -30.67
CA THR A 238 -28.28 12.07 -30.14
C THR A 238 -26.90 11.39 -30.16
N ARG A 239 -26.07 11.67 -31.18
CA ARG A 239 -24.68 11.19 -31.23
C ARG A 239 -23.84 11.82 -30.14
N GLU A 240 -23.98 13.12 -29.91
CA GLU A 240 -23.28 13.81 -28.83
C GLU A 240 -23.70 13.26 -27.47
N ASN A 241 -24.98 12.98 -27.26
CA ASN A 241 -25.48 12.39 -26.01
C ASN A 241 -24.88 11.01 -25.72
N VAL A 242 -24.83 10.11 -26.72
CA VAL A 242 -24.17 8.80 -26.56
C VAL A 242 -22.68 8.98 -26.24
N SER A 243 -21.99 9.90 -26.93
CA SER A 243 -20.59 10.20 -26.65
C SER A 243 -20.38 10.72 -25.23
N ARG A 244 -21.26 11.62 -24.76
CA ARG A 244 -21.24 12.15 -23.38
C ARG A 244 -21.45 11.03 -22.36
N THR A 245 -22.40 10.13 -22.63
CA THR A 245 -22.67 8.97 -21.77
C THR A 245 -21.47 8.04 -21.67
N ILE A 246 -20.79 7.75 -22.80
CA ILE A 246 -19.57 6.94 -22.81
C ILE A 246 -18.47 7.62 -21.99
N MET A 247 -18.24 8.92 -22.21
CA MET A 247 -17.24 9.68 -21.46
C MET A 247 -17.56 9.73 -19.97
N PHE A 248 -18.83 9.89 -19.60
CA PHE A 248 -19.29 9.89 -18.22
C PHE A 248 -18.98 8.56 -17.51
N TYR A 249 -19.35 7.42 -18.12
CA TYR A 249 -19.02 6.11 -17.59
C TYR A 249 -17.51 5.85 -17.55
N ALA A 250 -16.77 6.29 -18.57
CA ALA A 250 -15.31 6.17 -18.61
C ALA A 250 -14.63 6.99 -17.50
N ASN A 251 -15.14 8.19 -17.18
CA ASN A 251 -14.65 9.02 -16.08
C ASN A 251 -14.88 8.36 -14.71
N GLN A 252 -15.95 7.58 -14.57
CA GLN A 252 -16.20 6.74 -13.40
C GLN A 252 -15.39 5.44 -13.40
N SER A 253 -14.55 5.23 -14.42
CA SER A 253 -13.70 4.05 -14.62
C SER A 253 -14.48 2.75 -14.83
N LEU A 254 -15.69 2.88 -15.38
CA LEU A 254 -16.46 1.75 -15.84
C LEU A 254 -15.99 1.36 -17.24
N ARG A 255 -15.85 0.05 -17.47
CA ARG A 255 -15.58 -0.48 -18.81
C ARG A 255 -16.86 -0.42 -19.63
N THR A 256 -16.87 0.43 -20.66
CA THR A 256 -18.02 0.59 -21.54
C THR A 256 -17.97 -0.36 -22.74
N ILE A 257 -19.05 -1.10 -22.97
CA ILE A 257 -19.21 -2.01 -24.10
C ILE A 257 -20.47 -1.62 -24.86
N ALA A 258 -20.36 -1.47 -26.17
CA ALA A 258 -21.52 -1.28 -27.03
C ALA A 258 -21.98 -2.61 -27.61
N LEU A 259 -23.30 -2.77 -27.69
CA LEU A 259 -23.99 -3.85 -28.35
C LEU A 259 -24.73 -3.26 -29.55
N CYS A 260 -24.49 -3.84 -30.72
CA CYS A 260 -25.07 -3.38 -31.98
C CYS A 260 -25.60 -4.58 -32.76
N TYR A 261 -26.61 -4.35 -33.60
CA TYR A 261 -27.09 -5.35 -34.53
C TYR A 261 -27.37 -4.77 -35.91
N ARG A 262 -27.45 -5.65 -36.91
CA ARG A 262 -27.86 -5.31 -38.27
C ARG A 262 -28.51 -6.51 -38.97
N ASP A 263 -29.57 -6.23 -39.71
CA ASP A 263 -30.28 -7.24 -40.50
C ASP A 263 -29.87 -7.18 -41.98
N PHE A 264 -29.81 -8.34 -42.62
CA PHE A 264 -29.44 -8.56 -44.02
C PHE A 264 -30.47 -9.47 -44.70
N GLU A 265 -30.77 -9.21 -45.97
CA GLU A 265 -31.72 -10.03 -46.75
C GLU A 265 -31.11 -11.33 -47.27
N SER A 266 -29.81 -11.34 -47.57
CA SER A 266 -29.07 -12.52 -48.02
C SER A 266 -27.71 -12.60 -47.34
N TRP A 267 -27.22 -13.83 -47.12
CA TRP A 267 -25.86 -14.08 -46.67
C TRP A 267 -25.10 -14.96 -47.67
N PRO A 268 -23.93 -14.54 -48.16
CA PRO A 268 -23.29 -13.22 -48.00
C PRO A 268 -24.13 -12.06 -48.58
N PRO A 269 -23.97 -10.81 -48.11
CA PRO A 269 -24.66 -9.65 -48.69
C PRO A 269 -24.35 -9.51 -50.18
N THR A 270 -25.34 -9.13 -51.01
CA THR A 270 -25.21 -9.08 -52.48
C THR A 270 -24.10 -8.13 -52.97
N LEU A 271 -23.77 -7.10 -52.19
CA LEU A 271 -22.65 -6.16 -52.42
C LEU A 271 -21.26 -6.79 -52.19
N LEU A 272 -21.20 -7.94 -51.51
CA LEU A 272 -19.98 -8.66 -51.13
C LEU A 272 -19.97 -10.08 -51.72
N ALA A 273 -20.85 -10.37 -52.68
CA ALA A 273 -20.89 -11.64 -53.40
C ALA A 273 -19.53 -11.91 -54.09
N PRO A 274 -19.07 -13.16 -54.14
CA PRO A 274 -17.70 -13.49 -54.52
C PRO A 274 -17.44 -13.08 -55.98
N GLY A 275 -16.71 -11.98 -56.17
CA GLY A 275 -16.46 -11.44 -57.51
C GLY A 275 -15.38 -10.35 -57.61
N LYS A 276 -15.23 -9.43 -56.66
CA LYS A 276 -14.14 -8.43 -56.68
C LYS A 276 -13.72 -8.08 -55.25
N ASP A 277 -12.41 -8.09 -55.02
CA ASP A 277 -11.71 -7.65 -53.79
C ASP A 277 -11.74 -8.60 -52.57
N ARG A 278 -11.16 -9.80 -52.72
CA ARG A 278 -10.58 -10.54 -51.58
C ARG A 278 -9.34 -9.79 -51.09
N LYS A 279 -9.46 -8.99 -50.02
CA LYS A 279 -8.33 -8.34 -49.35
C LYS A 279 -7.47 -9.30 -48.49
N ASP A 280 -7.98 -10.48 -48.15
CA ASP A 280 -7.30 -11.41 -47.25
C ASP A 280 -7.38 -12.88 -47.75
N PRO A 281 -6.25 -13.54 -48.07
CA PRO A 281 -6.24 -14.89 -48.64
C PRO A 281 -6.53 -16.03 -47.65
N ASN A 282 -6.61 -15.75 -46.35
CA ASN A 282 -6.76 -16.77 -45.29
C ASN A 282 -8.22 -17.06 -44.85
N ILE A 283 -9.22 -16.44 -45.48
CA ILE A 283 -10.64 -16.57 -45.07
C ILE A 283 -11.33 -17.66 -45.93
N PRO A 284 -12.04 -18.64 -45.32
CA PRO A 284 -12.79 -19.69 -46.02
C PRO A 284 -13.78 -19.15 -47.06
N ALA A 285 -14.04 -19.91 -48.13
CA ALA A 285 -15.03 -19.54 -49.14
C ALA A 285 -16.44 -19.50 -48.52
N GLY A 286 -17.03 -18.31 -48.41
CA GLY A 286 -18.36 -18.08 -47.83
C GLY A 286 -18.37 -17.20 -46.58
N GLU A 287 -17.19 -16.91 -46.00
CA GLU A 287 -17.05 -16.00 -44.86
C GLU A 287 -16.67 -14.59 -45.30
N VAL A 288 -17.26 -13.59 -44.65
CA VAL A 288 -17.03 -12.17 -44.93
C VAL A 288 -16.22 -11.54 -43.80
N SER A 289 -15.23 -10.72 -44.13
CA SER A 289 -14.45 -9.97 -43.13
C SER A 289 -15.32 -8.88 -42.48
N LEU A 290 -15.10 -8.64 -41.18
CA LEU A 290 -15.85 -7.64 -40.43
C LEU A 290 -15.68 -6.22 -41.01
N ASP A 291 -14.50 -5.88 -41.51
CA ASP A 291 -14.21 -4.56 -42.06
C ASP A 291 -15.10 -4.27 -43.29
N ASN A 292 -15.32 -5.27 -44.14
CA ASN A 292 -16.22 -5.17 -45.30
C ASN A 292 -17.71 -5.12 -44.91
N LEU A 293 -18.08 -5.68 -43.75
CA LEU A 293 -19.46 -5.63 -43.22
C LEU A 293 -19.79 -4.28 -42.57
N VAL A 294 -18.76 -3.54 -42.16
CA VAL A 294 -18.85 -2.30 -41.39
C VAL A 294 -18.65 -1.07 -42.30
N ASP A 295 -17.80 -1.17 -43.33
CA ASP A 295 -17.55 -0.09 -44.29
C ASP A 295 -18.79 0.18 -45.16
N GLY A 296 -19.54 1.24 -44.82
CA GLY A 296 -20.65 1.78 -45.63
C GLY A 296 -22.05 1.24 -45.29
N LEU A 297 -22.17 0.29 -44.35
CA LEU A 297 -23.43 -0.37 -43.98
C LEU A 297 -23.77 -0.06 -42.50
N GLY A 298 -24.23 1.16 -42.21
CA GLY A 298 -24.39 1.65 -40.82
C GLY A 298 -25.17 0.73 -39.86
N LEU A 299 -24.65 0.51 -38.66
CA LEU A 299 -25.21 -0.42 -37.67
C LEU A 299 -26.36 0.19 -36.86
N THR A 300 -27.14 -0.63 -36.16
CA THR A 300 -28.12 -0.16 -35.17
C THR A 300 -27.59 -0.36 -33.75
N LEU A 301 -27.51 0.72 -32.97
CA LEU A 301 -27.12 0.69 -31.56
C LEU A 301 -28.26 0.12 -30.71
N LEU A 302 -27.97 -0.96 -29.97
CA LEU A 302 -28.90 -1.58 -29.04
C LEU A 302 -28.72 -1.01 -27.64
N ALA A 303 -27.50 -1.10 -27.10
CA ALA A 303 -27.19 -0.62 -25.75
C ALA A 303 -25.70 -0.30 -25.59
N VAL A 304 -25.40 0.59 -24.65
CA VAL A 304 -24.06 0.79 -24.08
C VAL A 304 -24.12 0.36 -22.62
N VAL A 305 -23.39 -0.68 -22.25
CA VAL A 305 -23.33 -1.18 -20.88
C VAL A 305 -22.02 -0.77 -20.23
N ALA A 306 -22.07 -0.45 -18.94
CA ALA A 306 -20.94 -0.03 -18.13
C ALA A 306 -20.66 -1.10 -17.07
N ILE A 307 -19.47 -1.70 -17.18
CA ILE A 307 -19.02 -2.82 -16.37
C ILE A 307 -18.04 -2.34 -15.32
N GLU A 308 -18.25 -2.73 -14.06
CA GLU A 308 -17.35 -2.44 -12.94
C GLU A 308 -16.68 -3.72 -12.45
N ASP A 309 -15.45 -3.59 -11.96
CA ASP A 309 -14.81 -4.62 -11.14
C ASP A 309 -14.83 -4.15 -9.68
N PRO A 310 -15.76 -4.65 -8.86
CA PRO A 310 -16.00 -4.11 -7.53
C PRO A 310 -14.81 -4.38 -6.60
N LEU A 311 -14.59 -3.46 -5.66
CA LEU A 311 -13.61 -3.64 -4.60
C LEU A 311 -13.94 -4.84 -3.72
N ARG A 312 -12.91 -5.53 -3.21
CA ARG A 312 -13.11 -6.56 -2.19
C ARG A 312 -13.61 -5.91 -0.89
N PRO A 313 -14.53 -6.58 -0.16
CA PRO A 313 -15.00 -6.07 1.11
C PRO A 313 -13.84 -5.93 2.11
N GLY A 314 -13.77 -4.78 2.78
CA GLY A 314 -12.75 -4.49 3.80
C GLY A 314 -11.44 -3.90 3.28
N VAL A 315 -11.23 -3.79 1.95
CA VAL A 315 -10.01 -3.19 1.38
C VAL A 315 -9.81 -1.75 1.83
N THR A 316 -10.87 -0.94 1.82
CA THR A 316 -10.83 0.46 2.25
C THR A 316 -10.40 0.60 3.71
N GLU A 317 -10.97 -0.22 4.61
CA GLU A 317 -10.58 -0.26 6.01
C GLU A 317 -9.14 -0.75 6.18
N ALA A 318 -8.72 -1.75 5.38
CA ALA A 318 -7.37 -2.30 5.43
C ALA A 318 -6.31 -1.29 4.95
N VAL A 319 -6.58 -0.53 3.88
CA VAL A 319 -5.72 0.58 3.42
C VAL A 319 -5.63 1.66 4.50
N ALA A 320 -6.74 2.04 5.12
CA ALA A 320 -6.75 3.00 6.23
C ALA A 320 -5.97 2.47 7.46
N ASN A 321 -6.04 1.17 7.75
CA ASN A 321 -5.28 0.54 8.82
C ASN A 321 -3.77 0.51 8.51
N CYS A 322 -3.37 0.27 7.26
CA CYS A 322 -1.98 0.40 6.81
C CYS A 322 -1.48 1.84 6.97
N ALA A 323 -2.25 2.83 6.52
CA ALA A 323 -1.90 4.24 6.65
C ALA A 323 -1.72 4.64 8.12
N ARG A 324 -2.64 4.24 9.01
CA ARG A 324 -2.53 4.47 10.46
C ARG A 324 -1.29 3.83 11.06
N ALA A 325 -0.90 2.67 10.55
CA ALA A 325 0.30 1.94 10.96
C ALA A 325 1.60 2.53 10.38
N GLY A 326 1.54 3.61 9.60
CA GLY A 326 2.68 4.23 8.93
C GLY A 326 3.22 3.42 7.75
N VAL A 327 2.37 2.62 7.11
CA VAL A 327 2.69 1.83 5.92
C VAL A 327 2.00 2.44 4.70
N ALA A 328 2.78 2.96 3.77
CA ALA A 328 2.26 3.53 2.53
C ALA A 328 1.83 2.42 1.57
N VAL A 329 0.59 2.50 1.06
CA VAL A 329 0.12 1.58 0.01
C VAL A 329 0.34 2.27 -1.33
N LYS A 330 1.02 1.60 -2.26
CA LYS A 330 1.25 2.08 -3.63
C LYS A 330 0.61 1.11 -4.61
N MET A 331 -0.30 1.58 -5.44
CA MET A 331 -0.95 0.73 -6.45
C MET A 331 -0.13 0.72 -7.74
N VAL A 332 0.17 -0.46 -8.26
CA VAL A 332 0.92 -0.63 -9.51
C VAL A 332 0.15 -1.54 -10.44
N THR A 333 -0.32 -1.00 -11.57
CA THR A 333 -1.25 -1.71 -12.45
C THR A 333 -0.96 -1.46 -13.93
N GLY A 334 -1.29 -2.45 -14.76
CA GLY A 334 -1.26 -2.32 -16.22
C GLY A 334 -2.44 -1.53 -16.80
N ASP A 335 -3.42 -1.15 -15.98
CA ASP A 335 -4.59 -0.40 -16.42
C ASP A 335 -4.25 1.06 -16.78
N ASN A 336 -5.19 1.70 -17.49
CA ASN A 336 -5.09 3.11 -17.85
C ASN A 336 -5.13 4.02 -16.61
N ILE A 337 -4.55 5.22 -16.72
CA ILE A 337 -4.43 6.19 -15.63
C ILE A 337 -5.78 6.57 -15.01
N ILE A 338 -6.82 6.77 -15.84
CA ILE A 338 -8.17 7.15 -15.38
C ILE A 338 -8.75 6.06 -14.47
N THR A 339 -8.65 4.80 -14.91
CA THR A 339 -9.11 3.63 -14.15
C THR A 339 -8.35 3.46 -12.85
N ALA A 340 -7.02 3.57 -12.93
CA ALA A 340 -6.17 3.46 -11.76
C ALA A 340 -6.48 4.57 -10.74
N LYS A 341 -6.70 5.81 -11.19
CA LYS A 341 -7.05 6.95 -10.34
C LYS A 341 -8.37 6.75 -9.61
N SER A 342 -9.44 6.32 -10.30
CA SER A 342 -10.74 6.08 -9.67
C SER A 342 -10.66 4.99 -8.61
N ILE A 343 -10.01 3.85 -8.91
CA ILE A 343 -9.85 2.76 -7.95
C ILE A 343 -9.00 3.21 -6.75
N ALA A 344 -7.93 3.98 -6.99
CA ALA A 344 -7.10 4.51 -5.90
C ALA A 344 -7.87 5.49 -5.00
N LEU A 345 -8.76 6.32 -5.55
CA LEU A 345 -9.67 7.19 -4.78
C LEU A 345 -10.67 6.37 -3.95
N GLN A 346 -11.32 5.37 -4.57
CA GLN A 346 -12.28 4.52 -3.87
C GLN A 346 -11.63 3.71 -2.74
N CYS A 347 -10.40 3.21 -2.94
CA CYS A 347 -9.63 2.50 -1.92
C CYS A 347 -9.10 3.40 -0.80
N GLY A 348 -9.04 4.72 -1.00
CA GLY A 348 -8.36 5.66 -0.11
C GLY A 348 -6.82 5.60 -0.21
N ILE A 349 -6.29 5.13 -1.33
CA ILE A 349 -4.84 5.10 -1.62
C ILE A 349 -4.38 6.47 -2.10
N TYR A 350 -5.17 7.14 -2.94
CA TYR A 350 -4.84 8.46 -3.47
C TYR A 350 -5.20 9.54 -2.46
N THR A 351 -4.20 10.19 -1.89
CA THR A 351 -4.36 11.20 -0.83
C THR A 351 -3.64 12.50 -1.20
N PRO A 352 -3.95 13.63 -0.51
CA PRO A 352 -3.26 14.90 -0.74
C PRO A 352 -1.73 14.75 -0.66
N GLY A 353 -1.01 15.39 -1.58
CA GLY A 353 0.45 15.28 -1.74
C GLY A 353 0.92 14.10 -2.59
N GLY A 354 0.02 13.16 -2.95
CA GLY A 354 0.31 11.99 -3.75
C GLY A 354 0.42 12.25 -5.25
N ILE A 355 1.22 11.42 -5.92
CA ILE A 355 1.52 11.49 -7.36
C ILE A 355 0.98 10.24 -8.09
N ILE A 356 0.34 10.43 -9.24
CA ILE A 356 0.00 9.39 -10.21
C ILE A 356 0.83 9.57 -11.47
N MET A 357 1.40 8.48 -11.99
CA MET A 357 2.26 8.48 -13.17
C MET A 357 2.01 7.24 -14.05
N GLU A 358 2.28 7.34 -15.36
CA GLU A 358 2.28 6.20 -16.28
C GLU A 358 3.67 5.55 -16.41
N GLY A 359 3.70 4.23 -16.63
CA GLY A 359 4.92 3.43 -16.81
C GLY A 359 5.91 3.97 -17.85
N PRO A 360 5.48 4.40 -19.07
CA PRO A 360 6.39 4.97 -20.06
C PRO A 360 7.13 6.23 -19.59
N ILE A 361 6.49 7.07 -18.78
CA ILE A 361 7.10 8.27 -18.18
C ILE A 361 8.06 7.84 -17.08
N PHE A 362 7.65 6.89 -16.23
CA PHE A 362 8.47 6.35 -15.15
C PHE A 362 9.81 5.77 -15.63
N ARG A 363 9.85 5.15 -16.80
CA ARG A 363 11.08 4.61 -17.41
C ARG A 363 12.09 5.68 -17.81
N GLN A 364 11.61 6.87 -18.17
CA GLN A 364 12.45 7.97 -18.66
C GLN A 364 13.07 8.78 -17.51
N LEU A 365 12.60 8.58 -16.27
CA LEU A 365 13.13 9.27 -15.11
C LEU A 365 14.61 8.94 -14.89
N SER A 366 15.40 9.96 -14.58
CA SER A 366 16.75 9.84 -14.07
C SER A 366 16.76 9.39 -12.60
N LYS A 367 17.91 8.93 -12.11
CA LYS A 367 18.08 8.53 -10.70
C LYS A 367 17.74 9.66 -9.72
N GLN A 368 18.04 10.92 -10.08
CA GLN A 368 17.78 12.09 -9.23
C GLN A 368 16.28 12.38 -9.16
N GLU A 369 15.59 12.35 -10.31
CA GLU A 369 14.14 12.57 -10.36
C GLU A 369 13.38 11.43 -9.66
N MET A 370 13.89 10.19 -9.73
CA MET A 370 13.32 9.08 -8.97
C MET A 370 13.38 9.27 -7.46
N LEU A 371 14.42 9.94 -6.92
CA LEU A 371 14.51 10.23 -5.49
C LEU A 371 13.41 11.19 -5.01
N GLU A 372 12.94 12.08 -5.88
CA GLU A 372 11.87 13.05 -5.57
C GLU A 372 10.48 12.45 -5.79
N VAL A 373 10.29 11.73 -6.90
CA VAL A 373 8.98 11.22 -7.32
C VAL A 373 8.59 9.95 -6.56
N VAL A 374 9.49 8.97 -6.40
CA VAL A 374 9.15 7.64 -5.85
C VAL A 374 8.56 7.69 -4.44
N PRO A 375 9.04 8.52 -3.50
CA PRO A 375 8.42 8.64 -2.18
C PRO A 375 6.95 9.07 -2.24
N ARG A 376 6.62 10.01 -3.13
CA ARG A 376 5.26 10.58 -3.31
C ARG A 376 4.37 9.79 -4.27
N LEU A 377 4.96 8.93 -5.11
CA LEU A 377 4.24 8.10 -6.08
C LEU A 377 3.27 7.15 -5.36
N GLN A 378 1.97 7.30 -5.59
CA GLN A 378 0.93 6.43 -5.01
C GLN A 378 0.34 5.48 -6.03
N VAL A 379 0.31 5.88 -7.30
CA VAL A 379 -0.25 5.06 -8.39
C VAL A 379 0.70 5.07 -9.59
N LEU A 380 1.09 3.88 -10.02
CA LEU A 380 1.81 3.66 -11.27
C LEU A 380 0.88 2.89 -12.23
N ALA A 381 0.38 3.59 -13.23
CA ALA A 381 -0.53 3.06 -14.26
C ALA A 381 0.24 2.60 -15.50
N ARG A 382 -0.37 1.76 -16.35
CA ARG A 382 0.26 1.17 -17.56
C ARG A 382 1.66 0.57 -17.30
N SER A 383 1.87 -0.01 -16.12
CA SER A 383 3.16 -0.58 -15.72
C SER A 383 3.44 -1.91 -16.44
N SER A 384 4.67 -2.13 -16.89
CA SER A 384 5.16 -3.47 -17.27
C SER A 384 5.72 -4.24 -16.07
N PRO A 385 5.97 -5.56 -16.20
CA PRO A 385 6.68 -6.35 -15.18
C PRO A 385 8.00 -5.74 -14.73
N GLU A 386 8.78 -5.18 -15.66
CA GLU A 386 10.07 -4.56 -15.39
C GLU A 386 9.90 -3.25 -14.59
N ASP A 387 8.85 -2.48 -14.87
CA ASP A 387 8.55 -1.25 -14.12
C ASP A 387 8.22 -1.55 -12.66
N LYS A 388 7.46 -2.62 -12.40
CA LYS A 388 7.16 -3.10 -11.04
C LYS A 388 8.44 -3.43 -10.28
N LYS A 389 9.32 -4.23 -10.90
CA LYS A 389 10.62 -4.59 -10.31
C LYS A 389 11.47 -3.34 -10.05
N ARG A 390 11.60 -2.45 -11.04
CA ARG A 390 12.37 -1.21 -10.93
C ARG A 390 11.89 -0.35 -9.76
N LEU A 391 10.58 -0.15 -9.62
CA LEU A 391 10.02 0.59 -8.49
C LEU A 391 10.40 -0.05 -7.14
N VAL A 392 10.32 -1.37 -7.04
CA VAL A 392 10.68 -2.11 -5.82
C VAL A 392 12.17 -1.94 -5.50
N ASP A 393 13.05 -2.05 -6.49
CA ASP A 393 14.49 -1.87 -6.31
C ASP A 393 14.85 -0.45 -5.86
N TYR A 394 14.21 0.58 -6.44
CA TYR A 394 14.39 1.96 -5.98
C TYR A 394 13.87 2.21 -4.57
N LEU A 395 12.70 1.64 -4.21
CA LEU A 395 12.19 1.71 -2.83
C LEU A 395 13.17 1.08 -1.83
N LYS A 396 13.80 -0.03 -2.20
CA LYS A 396 14.84 -0.67 -1.38
C LYS A 396 16.08 0.21 -1.26
N PHE A 397 16.50 0.84 -2.35
CA PHE A 397 17.65 1.74 -2.41
C PHE A 397 17.50 2.96 -1.50
N ILE A 398 16.31 3.56 -1.43
CA ILE A 398 16.03 4.68 -0.49
C ILE A 398 15.88 4.24 0.97
N GLY A 399 16.04 2.94 1.26
CA GLY A 399 16.00 2.39 2.62
C GLY A 399 14.63 1.87 3.06
N GLU A 400 13.60 1.88 2.21
CA GLU A 400 12.27 1.39 2.57
C GLU A 400 12.24 -0.14 2.68
N THR A 401 11.33 -0.66 3.50
CA THR A 401 11.03 -2.10 3.59
C THR A 401 9.80 -2.39 2.75
N CYS A 402 10.05 -2.72 1.48
CA CYS A 402 9.01 -2.99 0.50
C CYS A 402 8.44 -4.42 0.59
N ALA A 403 7.11 -4.50 0.69
CA ALA A 403 6.33 -5.70 0.44
C ALA A 403 5.58 -5.57 -0.90
N VAL A 404 5.48 -6.66 -1.66
CA VAL A 404 4.83 -6.66 -2.98
C VAL A 404 3.73 -7.71 -3.00
N THR A 405 2.60 -7.42 -3.63
CA THR A 405 1.56 -8.41 -3.90
C THR A 405 1.45 -8.67 -5.41
N GLY A 406 1.18 -9.90 -5.81
CA GLY A 406 0.91 -10.24 -7.21
C GLY A 406 0.16 -11.55 -7.36
N ASP A 407 -0.54 -11.71 -8.47
CA ASP A 407 -1.27 -12.93 -8.82
C ASP A 407 -0.78 -13.55 -10.14
N GLY A 408 -0.21 -12.73 -11.04
CA GLY A 408 0.24 -13.15 -12.36
C GLY A 408 1.69 -13.61 -12.42
N THR A 409 2.03 -14.33 -13.50
CA THR A 409 3.42 -14.65 -13.87
C THR A 409 4.27 -13.39 -14.06
N ASN A 410 3.62 -12.29 -14.45
CA ASN A 410 4.19 -10.96 -14.64
C ASN A 410 4.72 -10.34 -13.34
N ASP A 411 4.23 -10.79 -12.18
CA ASP A 411 4.64 -10.24 -10.90
C ASP A 411 5.83 -10.99 -10.29
N GLY A 412 6.19 -12.16 -10.84
CA GLY A 412 7.27 -13.01 -10.33
C GLY A 412 8.58 -12.27 -10.06
N PRO A 413 9.13 -11.48 -11.01
CA PRO A 413 10.36 -10.73 -10.78
C PRO A 413 10.26 -9.71 -9.63
N ALA A 414 9.12 -9.01 -9.51
CA ALA A 414 8.91 -8.01 -8.46
C ALA A 414 8.67 -8.66 -7.10
N LEU A 415 7.92 -9.77 -7.06
CA LEU A 415 7.70 -10.59 -5.86
C LEU A 415 9.03 -11.09 -5.29
N LYS A 416 9.92 -11.59 -6.16
CA LYS A 416 11.22 -12.09 -5.73
C LYS A 416 12.20 -10.98 -5.33
N ALA A 417 12.09 -9.81 -5.94
CA ALA A 417 12.93 -8.65 -5.61
C ALA A 417 12.54 -7.98 -4.29
N ALA A 418 11.28 -8.09 -3.86
CA ALA A 418 10.78 -7.51 -2.62
C ALA A 418 11.47 -8.07 -1.37
N HIS A 419 11.37 -7.38 -0.24
CA HIS A 419 11.78 -7.98 1.04
C HIS A 419 10.79 -9.06 1.49
N VAL A 420 9.52 -8.90 1.09
CA VAL A 420 8.45 -9.89 1.31
C VAL A 420 7.51 -9.87 0.11
N GLY A 421 7.44 -10.97 -0.62
CA GLY A 421 6.45 -11.19 -1.68
C GLY A 421 5.18 -11.88 -1.18
N PHE A 422 4.02 -11.38 -1.59
CA PHE A 422 2.70 -11.97 -1.33
C PHE A 422 2.06 -12.46 -2.63
N SER A 423 1.62 -13.72 -2.66
CA SER A 423 0.84 -14.25 -3.77
C SER A 423 -0.60 -14.57 -3.36
N MET A 424 -1.48 -14.62 -4.36
CA MET A 424 -2.87 -15.05 -4.21
C MET A 424 -2.97 -16.57 -4.23
N GLY A 425 -3.67 -17.14 -3.25
CA GLY A 425 -3.83 -18.59 -3.09
C GLY A 425 -4.86 -19.17 -4.06
N ILE A 426 -5.95 -18.44 -4.32
CA ILE A 426 -7.07 -18.90 -5.17
C ILE A 426 -6.84 -18.44 -6.62
N SER A 427 -6.63 -17.14 -6.83
CA SER A 427 -6.52 -16.54 -8.16
C SER A 427 -5.09 -16.53 -8.71
N GLY A 428 -4.08 -16.75 -7.86
CA GLY A 428 -2.69 -16.64 -8.23
C GLY A 428 -2.16 -17.83 -9.01
N THR A 429 -1.30 -17.55 -9.98
CA THR A 429 -0.57 -18.55 -10.76
C THR A 429 0.46 -19.28 -9.91
N GLU A 430 0.78 -20.54 -10.26
CA GLU A 430 1.79 -21.33 -9.52
C GLU A 430 3.17 -20.66 -9.54
N VAL A 431 3.51 -19.97 -10.64
CA VAL A 431 4.76 -19.19 -10.74
C VAL A 431 4.78 -18.04 -9.72
N ALA A 432 3.66 -17.34 -9.53
CA ALA A 432 3.57 -16.28 -8.52
C ALA A 432 3.67 -16.84 -7.10
N LYS A 433 3.06 -18.01 -6.84
CA LYS A 433 3.16 -18.71 -5.53
C LYS A 433 4.59 -19.12 -5.22
N GLU A 434 5.29 -19.71 -6.19
CA GLU A 434 6.69 -20.13 -6.05
C GLU A 434 7.64 -18.92 -5.88
N ALA A 435 7.35 -17.79 -6.50
CA ALA A 435 8.14 -16.57 -6.37
C ALA A 435 7.90 -15.82 -5.04
N SER A 436 6.79 -16.08 -4.35
CA SER A 436 6.37 -15.36 -3.13
C SER A 436 6.87 -16.00 -1.83
N ASP A 437 6.99 -15.20 -0.77
CA ASP A 437 7.36 -15.68 0.57
C ASP A 437 6.12 -16.08 1.40
N ILE A 438 4.97 -15.45 1.14
CA ILE A 438 3.71 -15.68 1.85
C ILE A 438 2.57 -15.81 0.84
N ILE A 439 1.78 -16.88 0.96
CA ILE A 439 0.60 -17.13 0.12
C ILE A 439 -0.66 -16.74 0.92
N LEU A 440 -1.50 -15.87 0.35
CA LEU A 440 -2.78 -15.46 0.92
C LEU A 440 -3.87 -16.45 0.50
N MET A 441 -4.27 -17.31 1.42
CA MET A 441 -5.25 -18.38 1.14
C MET A 441 -6.65 -17.87 0.78
N ASP A 442 -6.98 -16.62 1.13
CA ASP A 442 -8.29 -15.98 0.96
C ASP A 442 -8.31 -14.85 -0.08
N ASP A 443 -7.18 -14.60 -0.76
CA ASP A 443 -6.98 -13.51 -1.71
C ASP A 443 -7.38 -12.11 -1.19
N ASN A 444 -7.34 -11.88 0.13
CA ASN A 444 -7.81 -10.64 0.72
C ASN A 444 -6.66 -9.74 1.20
N PHE A 445 -6.69 -8.46 0.81
CA PHE A 445 -5.75 -7.44 1.28
C PHE A 445 -5.77 -7.28 2.81
N SER A 446 -6.89 -7.55 3.49
CA SER A 446 -6.97 -7.53 4.96
C SER A 446 -5.99 -8.51 5.64
N SER A 447 -5.64 -9.59 4.96
CA SER A 447 -4.69 -10.61 5.46
C SER A 447 -3.27 -10.06 5.53
N ILE A 448 -2.92 -9.07 4.69
CA ILE A 448 -1.62 -8.37 4.76
C ILE A 448 -1.53 -7.52 6.03
N VAL A 449 -2.61 -6.82 6.40
CA VAL A 449 -2.69 -6.08 7.67
C VAL A 449 -2.49 -7.02 8.86
N SER A 450 -3.10 -8.20 8.79
CA SER A 450 -2.92 -9.25 9.81
C SER A 450 -1.47 -9.72 9.87
N ALA A 451 -0.80 -9.90 8.73
CA ALA A 451 0.61 -10.28 8.67
C ALA A 451 1.53 -9.20 9.28
N ILE A 452 1.24 -7.91 9.06
CA ILE A 452 1.96 -6.79 9.71
C ILE A 452 1.76 -6.85 11.23
N MET A 453 0.52 -7.04 11.69
CA MET A 453 0.17 -7.13 13.11
C MET A 453 0.91 -8.29 13.81
N TRP A 454 0.92 -9.47 13.20
CA TRP A 454 1.66 -10.64 13.70
C TRP A 454 3.16 -10.44 13.66
N GLY A 455 3.70 -9.85 12.58
CA GLY A 455 5.12 -9.51 12.50
C GLY A 455 5.56 -8.60 13.64
N ARG A 456 4.79 -7.55 13.95
CA ARG A 456 5.06 -6.66 15.08
C ARG A 456 4.98 -7.40 16.42
N CYS A 457 3.98 -8.27 16.58
CA CYS A 457 3.81 -9.09 17.79
C CYS A 457 5.03 -10.00 18.05
N VAL A 458 5.57 -10.64 17.01
CA VAL A 458 6.77 -11.49 17.13
C VAL A 458 7.98 -10.65 17.54
N ASN A 459 8.21 -9.51 16.89
CA ASN A 459 9.33 -8.62 17.26
C ASN A 459 9.22 -8.13 18.72
N ASP A 460 8.02 -7.73 19.14
CA ASP A 460 7.77 -7.29 20.51
C ASP A 460 7.96 -8.45 21.52
N SER A 461 7.59 -9.67 21.15
CA SER A 461 7.80 -10.85 22.00
C SER A 461 9.28 -11.19 22.18
N VAL A 462 10.09 -11.07 21.13
CA VAL A 462 11.55 -11.22 21.22
C VAL A 462 12.15 -10.15 22.14
N LYS A 463 11.74 -8.89 22.00
CA LYS A 463 12.20 -7.80 22.88
C LYS A 463 11.83 -8.04 24.35
N LYS A 464 10.61 -8.50 24.65
CA LYS A 464 10.17 -8.87 26.02
C LYS A 464 11.06 -9.96 26.62
N PHE A 465 11.33 -11.01 25.84
CA PHE A 465 12.21 -12.10 26.25
C PHE A 465 13.63 -11.60 26.52
N LEU A 466 14.21 -10.79 25.63
CA LEU A 466 15.55 -10.23 25.82
C LEU A 466 15.65 -9.32 27.06
N GLN A 467 14.64 -8.49 27.32
CA GLN A 467 14.61 -7.64 28.52
C GLN A 467 14.66 -8.49 29.80
N PHE A 468 13.88 -9.57 29.84
CA PHE A 468 13.87 -10.49 30.95
C PHE A 468 15.20 -11.22 31.11
N GLN A 469 15.65 -11.89 30.04
CA GLN A 469 16.86 -12.72 30.04
C GLN A 469 18.11 -11.94 30.46
N LEU A 470 18.30 -10.75 29.91
CA LEU A 470 19.46 -9.92 30.23
C LEU A 470 19.44 -9.45 31.68
N SER A 471 18.27 -9.07 32.21
CA SER A 471 18.15 -8.66 33.61
C SER A 471 18.55 -9.77 34.58
N VAL A 472 18.15 -11.02 34.29
CA VAL A 472 18.51 -12.15 35.14
C VAL A 472 19.97 -12.56 34.98
N ASN A 473 20.49 -12.61 33.76
CA ASN A 473 21.89 -12.98 33.53
C ASN A 473 22.86 -11.97 34.18
N ILE A 474 22.58 -10.66 34.06
CA ILE A 474 23.39 -9.62 34.70
C ILE A 474 23.39 -9.80 36.22
N THR A 475 22.24 -10.06 36.83
CA THR A 475 22.16 -10.23 38.29
C THR A 475 22.79 -11.51 38.78
N ALA A 476 22.54 -12.64 38.11
CA ALA A 476 23.12 -13.92 38.46
C ALA A 476 24.66 -13.85 38.44
N VAL A 477 25.24 -13.27 37.38
CA VAL A 477 26.69 -13.11 37.25
C VAL A 477 27.25 -12.18 38.33
N LEU A 478 26.65 -10.99 38.52
CA LEU A 478 27.15 -10.02 39.51
C LEU A 478 27.02 -10.53 40.95
N ILE A 479 25.92 -11.20 41.30
CA ILE A 479 25.73 -11.79 42.63
C ILE A 479 26.77 -12.89 42.86
N THR A 480 26.92 -13.82 41.92
CA THR A 480 27.90 -14.91 42.01
C THR A 480 29.32 -14.36 42.18
N PHE A 481 29.68 -13.34 41.39
CA PHE A 481 30.99 -12.71 41.44
C PHE A 481 31.24 -11.98 42.77
N ILE A 482 30.32 -11.11 43.19
CA ILE A 482 30.49 -10.31 44.42
C ILE A 482 30.50 -11.22 45.65
N THR A 483 29.65 -12.23 45.70
CA THR A 483 29.58 -13.15 46.84
C THR A 483 30.78 -14.07 46.93
N SER A 484 31.31 -14.56 45.80
CA SER A 484 32.54 -15.35 45.78
C SER A 484 33.76 -14.54 46.26
N ILE A 485 33.87 -13.26 45.88
CA ILE A 485 34.97 -12.38 46.33
C ILE A 485 34.84 -12.01 47.82
N ALA A 486 33.62 -11.80 48.31
CA ALA A 486 33.39 -11.37 49.67
C ALA A 486 33.33 -12.52 50.69
N SER A 487 33.29 -13.77 50.23
CA SER A 487 33.24 -14.95 51.08
C SER A 487 34.65 -15.38 51.49
N ASP A 488 34.88 -15.58 52.79
CA ASP A 488 36.16 -16.09 53.32
C ASP A 488 36.51 -17.50 52.81
N SER A 489 35.51 -18.22 52.29
CA SER A 489 35.64 -19.58 51.75
C SER A 489 35.73 -19.62 50.22
N GLU A 490 35.81 -18.45 49.57
CA GLU A 490 35.81 -18.26 48.10
C GLU A 490 34.61 -18.89 47.37
N SER A 491 33.59 -19.33 48.13
CA SER A 491 32.40 -19.99 47.62
C SER A 491 31.29 -19.00 47.26
N SER A 492 30.64 -19.24 46.12
CA SER A 492 29.44 -18.49 45.70
C SER A 492 28.24 -18.82 46.58
N ILE A 493 27.37 -17.84 46.81
CA ILE A 493 26.11 -18.06 47.54
C ILE A 493 25.13 -18.97 46.79
N LEU A 494 25.19 -18.96 45.45
CA LEU A 494 24.40 -19.83 44.58
C LEU A 494 25.27 -20.99 44.07
N THR A 495 24.75 -22.20 44.18
CA THR A 495 25.44 -23.41 43.73
C THR A 495 25.28 -23.59 42.21
N ALA A 496 26.16 -24.40 41.60
CA ALA A 496 26.08 -24.66 40.16
C ALA A 496 24.73 -25.28 39.75
N VAL A 497 24.17 -26.18 40.57
CA VAL A 497 22.87 -26.82 40.31
C VAL A 497 21.72 -25.82 40.45
N GLN A 498 21.77 -24.93 41.43
CA GLN A 498 20.78 -23.86 41.61
C GLN A 498 20.80 -22.87 40.43
N LEU A 499 21.99 -22.51 39.94
CA LEU A 499 22.13 -21.67 38.75
C LEU A 499 21.59 -22.36 37.48
N LEU A 500 21.80 -23.67 37.34
CA LEU A 500 21.20 -24.44 36.24
C LEU A 500 19.66 -24.44 36.31
N TRP A 501 19.09 -24.56 37.51
CA TRP A 501 17.64 -24.44 37.70
C TRP A 501 17.12 -23.05 37.32
N VAL A 502 17.81 -22.01 37.77
CA VAL A 502 17.50 -20.62 37.41
C VAL A 502 17.54 -20.44 35.88
N ASN A 503 18.60 -20.90 35.22
CA ASN A 503 18.71 -20.87 33.75
C ASN A 503 17.56 -21.61 33.07
N LEU A 504 17.13 -22.76 33.58
CA LEU A 504 16.00 -23.50 33.02
C LEU A 504 14.68 -22.70 33.13
N ILE A 505 14.44 -22.07 34.27
CA ILE A 505 13.29 -21.18 34.49
C ILE A 505 13.29 -20.04 33.46
N MET A 506 14.43 -19.38 33.25
CA MET A 506 14.51 -18.25 32.32
C MET A 506 14.42 -18.66 30.85
N ASP A 507 15.28 -19.58 30.44
CA ASP A 507 15.54 -19.83 29.02
C ASP A 507 14.39 -20.62 28.39
N THR A 508 13.81 -21.56 29.14
CA THR A 508 12.79 -22.47 28.59
C THR A 508 11.39 -22.00 28.95
N PHE A 509 11.10 -21.86 30.24
CA PHE A 509 9.75 -21.52 30.70
C PHE A 509 9.40 -20.06 30.41
N ALA A 510 10.28 -19.11 30.76
CA ALA A 510 9.96 -17.71 30.55
C ALA A 510 9.94 -17.33 29.07
N ALA A 511 10.83 -17.91 28.24
CA ALA A 511 10.77 -17.75 26.78
C ALA A 511 9.41 -18.20 26.22
N LEU A 512 8.94 -19.40 26.59
CA LEU A 512 7.65 -19.92 26.11
C LEU A 512 6.47 -19.06 26.59
N ALA A 513 6.50 -18.58 27.82
CA ALA A 513 5.45 -17.74 28.39
C ALA A 513 5.38 -16.34 27.75
N LEU A 514 6.52 -15.72 27.46
CA LEU A 514 6.60 -14.37 26.89
C LEU A 514 6.44 -14.38 25.36
N ALA A 515 6.81 -15.47 24.68
CA ALA A 515 6.70 -15.62 23.23
C ALA A 515 5.26 -15.87 22.74
N THR A 516 4.36 -16.31 23.62
CA THR A 516 2.99 -16.73 23.29
C THR A 516 1.94 -15.64 23.52
N ASP A 517 2.36 -14.38 23.70
CA ASP A 517 1.42 -13.27 23.82
C ASP A 517 0.63 -13.05 22.51
N PRO A 518 -0.71 -12.89 22.59
CA PRO A 518 -1.54 -12.74 21.39
C PRO A 518 -1.35 -11.37 20.73
N ALA A 519 -1.41 -11.34 19.40
CA ALA A 519 -1.36 -10.11 18.63
C ALA A 519 -2.57 -9.18 18.93
N THR A 520 -2.30 -7.89 19.09
CA THR A 520 -3.30 -6.87 19.43
C THR A 520 -3.35 -5.78 18.35
N ARG A 521 -4.55 -5.29 17.99
CA ARG A 521 -4.72 -4.19 17.03
C ARG A 521 -4.05 -2.88 17.46
N GLU A 522 -3.79 -2.70 18.75
CA GLU A 522 -3.02 -1.57 19.28
C GLU A 522 -1.61 -1.47 18.67
N SER A 523 -1.03 -2.60 18.22
CA SER A 523 0.28 -2.61 17.56
C SER A 523 0.27 -1.88 16.21
N LEU A 524 -0.90 -1.67 15.60
CA LEU A 524 -1.08 -0.88 14.37
C LEU A 524 -1.13 0.63 14.64
N GLY A 525 -1.14 1.07 15.90
CA GLY A 525 -1.15 2.50 16.26
C GLY A 525 0.23 3.17 16.23
N ARG A 526 1.31 2.38 16.14
CA ARG A 526 2.69 2.90 16.07
C ARG A 526 3.25 2.85 14.65
N LYS A 527 4.21 3.73 14.36
CA LYS A 527 4.98 3.71 13.11
C LYS A 527 5.93 2.50 13.07
N PRO A 528 6.37 2.06 11.89
CA PRO A 528 7.38 1.00 11.75
C PRO A 528 8.70 1.41 12.42
N ASP A 529 9.41 0.44 13.02
CA ASP A 529 10.75 0.69 13.55
C ASP A 529 11.73 0.89 12.38
N HIS A 530 12.61 1.89 12.48
CA HIS A 530 13.67 2.11 11.48
C HIS A 530 14.63 0.91 11.41
N LYS A 531 15.19 0.62 10.23
CA LYS A 531 16.15 -0.50 10.04
C LYS A 531 17.37 -0.41 10.96
N GLY A 532 17.87 0.80 11.21
CA GLY A 532 19.00 1.07 12.12
C GLY A 532 18.62 1.23 13.60
N ALA A 533 17.37 0.95 13.99
CA ALA A 533 16.96 1.05 15.38
C ALA A 533 17.60 -0.06 16.23
N ASN A 534 18.12 0.31 17.40
CA ASN A 534 18.72 -0.67 18.31
C ASN A 534 17.66 -1.67 18.81
N LEU A 535 18.00 -2.96 18.81
CA LEU A 535 17.11 -4.02 19.29
C LEU A 535 16.68 -3.81 20.75
N ILE A 536 17.61 -3.38 21.60
CA ILE A 536 17.36 -3.02 23.00
C ILE A 536 17.20 -1.49 23.07
N SER A 537 15.97 -1.04 23.34
CA SER A 537 15.67 0.38 23.46
C SER A 537 16.23 0.97 24.77
N LEU A 538 16.31 2.30 24.84
CA LEU A 538 16.67 2.98 26.09
C LEU A 538 15.69 2.65 27.23
N ASP A 539 14.40 2.53 26.93
CA ASP A 539 13.40 2.17 27.94
C ASP A 539 13.63 0.75 28.47
N MET A 540 14.03 -0.19 27.61
CA MET A 540 14.44 -1.54 28.02
C MET A 540 15.69 -1.50 28.89
N TRP A 541 16.72 -0.72 28.52
CA TRP A 541 17.94 -0.60 29.33
C TRP A 541 17.70 -0.05 30.73
N LYS A 542 16.82 0.96 30.87
CA LYS A 542 16.41 1.47 32.18
C LYS A 542 15.80 0.37 33.04
N MET A 543 14.95 -0.46 32.43
CA MET A 543 14.32 -1.58 33.12
C MET A 543 15.32 -2.66 33.51
N ILE A 544 16.18 -3.08 32.57
CA ILE A 544 17.21 -4.09 32.81
C ILE A 544 18.10 -3.64 33.98
N ILE A 545 18.69 -2.45 33.88
CA ILE A 545 19.63 -1.94 34.91
C ILE A 545 18.91 -1.69 36.24
N GLY A 546 17.73 -1.06 36.21
CA GLY A 546 16.99 -0.73 37.43
C GLY A 546 16.55 -1.97 38.21
N GLN A 547 16.01 -2.98 37.53
CA GLN A 547 15.68 -4.26 38.15
C GLN A 547 16.93 -5.01 38.61
N SER A 548 18.01 -4.98 37.81
CA SER A 548 19.24 -5.65 38.20
C SER A 548 19.88 -5.04 39.44
N ILE A 549 19.88 -3.70 39.58
CA ILE A 549 20.37 -3.01 40.77
C ILE A 549 19.52 -3.37 41.99
N TYR A 550 18.20 -3.38 41.85
CA TYR A 550 17.30 -3.76 42.94
C TYR A 550 17.56 -5.17 43.45
N GLN A 551 17.55 -6.14 42.54
CA GLN A 551 17.78 -7.54 42.88
C GLN A 551 19.16 -7.71 43.51
N LEU A 552 20.19 -7.05 42.97
CA LEU A 552 21.53 -7.08 43.52
C LEU A 552 21.56 -6.53 44.96
N ILE A 553 20.98 -5.36 45.21
CA ILE A 553 20.96 -4.73 46.54
C ILE A 553 20.23 -5.63 47.54
N VAL A 554 19.02 -6.10 47.22
CA VAL A 554 18.22 -6.88 48.16
C VAL A 554 18.88 -8.22 48.46
N ILE A 555 19.42 -8.91 47.45
CA ILE A 555 20.08 -10.20 47.64
C ILE A 555 21.40 -10.05 48.40
N LEU A 556 22.19 -9.00 48.15
CA LEU A 556 23.42 -8.77 48.91
C LEU A 556 23.13 -8.34 50.36
N ILE A 557 22.12 -7.51 50.60
CA ILE A 557 21.67 -7.18 51.96
C ILE A 557 21.22 -8.45 52.68
N LEU A 558 20.43 -9.29 52.02
CA LEU A 558 19.98 -10.56 52.58
C LEU A 558 21.17 -11.48 52.84
N ASN A 559 22.14 -11.57 51.92
CA ASN A 559 23.32 -12.41 52.08
C ASN A 559 24.21 -11.99 53.27
N PHE A 560 24.60 -10.71 53.35
CA PHE A 560 25.56 -10.23 54.36
C PHE A 560 24.91 -9.80 55.68
N SER A 561 23.72 -9.20 55.63
CA SER A 561 23.04 -8.65 56.81
C SER A 561 21.82 -9.47 57.21
N GLY A 562 21.39 -10.47 56.43
CA GLY A 562 20.19 -11.24 56.76
C GLY A 562 20.30 -12.00 58.09
N LYS A 563 21.48 -12.52 58.45
CA LYS A 563 21.69 -13.19 59.73
C LYS A 563 21.45 -12.26 60.95
N LYS A 564 21.87 -10.99 60.83
CA LYS A 564 21.58 -9.91 61.80
C LYS A 564 20.12 -9.52 61.82
N ILE A 565 19.55 -9.27 60.64
CA ILE A 565 18.17 -8.77 60.48
C ILE A 565 17.16 -9.80 61.00
N LEU A 566 17.44 -11.09 60.83
CA LEU A 566 16.60 -12.19 61.28
C LEU A 566 16.89 -12.62 62.73
N ASN A 567 17.80 -11.93 63.45
CA ASN A 567 18.26 -12.29 64.80
C ASN A 567 18.79 -13.73 64.93
N ARG A 568 19.45 -14.25 63.88
CA ARG A 568 20.02 -15.63 63.82
C ARG A 568 21.55 -15.65 63.93
N ASP A 569 22.15 -14.53 64.35
CA ASP A 569 23.61 -14.33 64.39
C ASP A 569 24.35 -15.13 65.50
N ASN A 570 23.68 -15.41 66.62
CA ASN A 570 24.29 -16.03 67.80
C ASN A 570 23.56 -17.34 68.18
N PRO A 571 23.80 -18.44 67.44
CA PRO A 571 23.28 -19.75 67.82
C PRO A 571 23.99 -20.29 69.08
N PRO A 572 23.30 -21.06 69.94
CA PRO A 572 23.87 -21.59 71.18
C PRO A 572 24.89 -22.72 70.97
N ASP A 573 24.80 -23.47 69.86
CA ASP A 573 25.68 -24.61 69.54
C ASP A 573 26.17 -24.59 68.08
N GLU A 574 27.32 -25.22 67.80
CA GLU A 574 27.94 -25.27 66.46
C GLU A 574 27.11 -26.08 65.45
N ALA A 575 26.39 -27.11 65.91
CA ALA A 575 25.48 -27.89 65.06
C ALA A 575 24.31 -27.01 64.54
N THR A 576 23.74 -26.19 65.43
CA THR A 576 22.66 -25.25 65.08
C THR A 576 23.17 -24.14 64.16
N ARG A 577 24.43 -23.75 64.28
CA ARG A 577 25.07 -22.77 63.39
C ARG A 577 25.12 -23.24 61.94
N ILE A 578 25.47 -24.50 61.70
CA ILE A 578 25.51 -25.09 60.36
C ILE A 578 24.10 -25.13 59.77
N GLU A 579 23.11 -25.56 60.56
CA GLU A 579 21.71 -25.62 60.14
C GLU A 579 21.15 -24.23 59.76
N PHE A 580 21.45 -23.19 60.56
CA PHE A 580 21.08 -21.81 60.23
C PHE A 580 21.78 -21.27 58.98
N ASP A 581 23.03 -21.67 58.71
CA ASP A 581 23.76 -21.24 57.52
C ASP A 581 23.16 -21.85 56.24
N ASP A 582 22.79 -23.13 56.28
CA ASP A 582 22.14 -23.81 55.16
C ASP A 582 20.72 -23.28 54.91
N LEU A 583 19.97 -22.97 55.99
CA LEU A 583 18.68 -22.27 55.90
C LEU A 583 18.82 -20.90 55.24
N HIS A 584 19.87 -20.14 55.60
CA HIS A 584 20.14 -18.82 55.04
C HIS A 584 20.48 -18.88 53.55
N LYS A 585 21.32 -19.82 53.13
CA LYS A 585 21.63 -20.07 51.71
C LYS A 585 20.36 -20.41 50.93
N THR A 586 19.50 -21.25 51.50
CA THR A 586 18.22 -21.62 50.88
C THR A 586 17.26 -20.44 50.79
N LEU A 587 17.18 -19.60 51.82
CA LEU A 587 16.38 -18.37 51.82
C LEU A 587 16.86 -17.41 50.72
N VAL A 588 18.17 -17.22 50.56
CA VAL A 588 18.74 -16.36 49.51
C VAL A 588 18.41 -16.92 48.13
N PHE A 589 18.58 -18.22 47.91
CA PHE A 589 18.21 -18.88 46.66
C PHE A 589 16.71 -18.73 46.35
N ASN A 590 15.84 -18.97 47.33
CA ASN A 590 14.39 -18.86 47.16
C ASN A 590 13.95 -17.42 46.87
N ALA A 591 14.47 -16.44 47.61
CA ALA A 591 14.22 -15.02 47.36
C ALA A 591 14.69 -14.58 45.96
N PHE A 592 15.84 -15.10 45.51
CA PHE A 592 16.35 -14.82 44.16
C PHE A 592 15.42 -15.37 43.07
N VAL A 593 14.94 -16.62 43.19
CA VAL A 593 13.99 -17.21 42.23
C VAL A 593 12.68 -16.42 42.19
N PHE A 594 12.11 -16.04 43.34
CA PHE A 594 10.89 -15.23 43.38
C PHE A 594 11.08 -13.84 42.74
N CYS A 595 12.22 -13.19 42.96
CA CYS A 595 12.56 -11.97 42.24
C CYS A 595 12.50 -12.15 40.73
N GLN A 596 12.94 -13.28 40.19
CA GLN A 596 12.85 -13.55 38.74
C GLN A 596 11.44 -13.84 38.28
N ILE A 597 10.70 -14.67 39.02
CA ILE A 597 9.30 -14.97 38.70
C ILE A 597 8.46 -13.68 38.63
N PHE A 598 8.62 -12.75 39.58
CA PHE A 598 7.88 -11.47 39.54
C PHE A 598 8.45 -10.49 38.50
N ASN A 599 9.76 -10.47 38.26
CA ASN A 599 10.35 -9.65 37.20
C ASN A 599 9.83 -10.04 35.80
N GLN A 600 9.46 -11.31 35.59
CA GLN A 600 8.83 -11.77 34.36
C GLN A 600 7.54 -11.02 34.03
N PHE A 601 6.73 -10.67 35.03
CA PHE A 601 5.51 -9.86 34.83
C PHE A 601 5.88 -8.46 34.33
N ASN A 602 6.92 -7.85 34.90
CA ASN A 602 7.40 -6.53 34.48
C ASN A 602 7.91 -6.54 33.04
N ALA A 603 8.60 -7.61 32.64
CA ALA A 603 9.15 -7.77 31.29
C ALA A 603 8.08 -8.00 30.21
N ARG A 604 6.85 -8.37 30.57
CA ARG A 604 5.73 -8.54 29.62
C ARG A 604 5.29 -7.24 28.96
N VAL A 605 5.51 -6.10 29.61
CA VAL A 605 5.11 -4.78 29.09
C VAL A 605 6.34 -3.93 28.81
N LEU A 606 6.68 -3.82 27.53
CA LEU A 606 7.79 -3.00 27.04
C LEU A 606 7.49 -1.49 27.12
N ASP A 607 6.22 -1.12 27.03
CA ASP A 607 5.79 0.28 27.07
C ASP A 607 5.82 0.87 28.48
N ARG A 608 5.74 2.21 28.54
CA ARG A 608 5.58 2.96 29.80
C ARG A 608 4.22 2.81 30.47
N SER A 609 3.36 1.94 29.97
CA SER A 609 2.07 1.70 30.60
C SER A 609 2.23 1.04 31.97
N PHE A 610 1.46 1.54 32.95
CA PHE A 610 1.47 1.05 34.33
C PHE A 610 0.68 -0.26 34.50
N ASN A 611 -0.18 -0.61 33.55
CA ASN A 611 -1.05 -1.78 33.64
C ASN A 611 -0.32 -3.08 33.26
N ILE A 612 0.43 -3.63 34.21
CA ILE A 612 1.20 -4.88 34.06
C ILE A 612 0.27 -6.10 33.89
N PHE A 613 -0.91 -6.06 34.50
CA PHE A 613 -1.90 -7.15 34.45
C PHE A 613 -2.79 -7.15 33.19
N ARG A 614 -2.60 -6.20 32.26
CA ARG A 614 -3.45 -6.09 31.07
C ARG A 614 -3.37 -7.37 30.24
N GLY A 615 -4.54 -7.96 29.96
CA GLY A 615 -4.64 -9.15 29.11
C GLY A 615 -3.90 -10.39 29.63
N ILE A 616 -3.61 -10.48 30.94
CA ILE A 616 -2.90 -11.64 31.50
C ILE A 616 -3.75 -12.92 31.45
N LEU A 617 -5.05 -12.78 31.72
CA LEU A 617 -6.01 -13.88 31.63
C LEU A 617 -6.30 -14.31 30.18
N LYS A 618 -5.93 -13.49 29.19
CA LYS A 618 -6.07 -13.85 27.78
C LYS A 618 -4.96 -14.79 27.30
N ASN A 619 -3.79 -14.77 27.96
CA ASN A 619 -2.68 -15.66 27.66
C ASN A 619 -2.66 -16.82 28.68
N TYR A 620 -3.36 -17.90 28.36
CA TYR A 620 -3.44 -19.08 29.23
C TYR A 620 -2.07 -19.78 29.38
N TYR A 621 -1.22 -19.76 28.35
CA TYR A 621 0.13 -20.33 28.43
C TYR A 621 0.96 -19.64 29.51
N PHE A 622 0.92 -18.30 29.57
CA PHE A 622 1.60 -17.54 30.61
C PHE A 622 1.15 -17.98 32.02
N MET A 623 -0.16 -18.12 32.23
CA MET A 623 -0.71 -18.53 33.53
C MET A 623 -0.32 -19.96 33.91
N VAL A 624 -0.39 -20.91 32.97
CA VAL A 624 0.00 -22.31 33.21
C VAL A 624 1.48 -22.42 33.53
N ILE A 625 2.34 -21.74 32.78
CA ILE A 625 3.79 -21.76 33.00
C ILE A 625 4.14 -21.09 34.33
N PHE A 626 3.48 -19.98 34.68
CA PHE A 626 3.63 -19.34 35.99
C PHE A 626 3.32 -20.31 37.14
N LEU A 627 2.23 -21.07 37.04
CA LEU A 627 1.88 -22.10 38.04
C LEU A 627 2.90 -23.24 38.09
N ILE A 628 3.44 -23.66 36.94
CA ILE A 628 4.50 -24.68 36.87
C ILE A 628 5.78 -24.17 37.56
N MET A 629 6.19 -22.92 37.33
CA MET A 629 7.36 -22.34 38.00
C MET A 629 7.17 -22.23 39.51
N LEU A 630 5.99 -21.79 39.95
CA LEU A 630 5.66 -21.72 41.37
C LEU A 630 5.65 -23.11 42.03
N GLY A 631 4.98 -24.08 41.40
CA GLY A 631 4.92 -25.46 41.87
C GLY A 631 6.29 -26.15 41.88
N GLY A 632 7.09 -25.93 40.84
CA GLY A 632 8.47 -26.43 40.74
C GLY A 632 9.37 -25.88 41.84
N GLN A 633 9.27 -24.57 42.13
CA GLN A 633 10.04 -23.95 43.21
C GLN A 633 9.64 -24.52 44.59
N ILE A 634 8.34 -24.69 44.85
CA ILE A 634 7.84 -25.31 46.08
C ILE A 634 8.36 -26.75 46.20
N LEU A 635 8.31 -27.53 45.12
CA LEU A 635 8.78 -28.91 45.11
C LEU A 635 10.29 -29.01 45.38
N ILE A 636 11.11 -28.11 44.83
CA ILE A 636 12.56 -28.12 45.06
C ILE A 636 12.90 -27.79 46.51
N VAL A 637 12.26 -26.78 47.09
CA VAL A 637 12.53 -26.36 48.47
C VAL A 637 12.03 -27.40 49.49
N GLU A 638 10.89 -28.06 49.23
CA GLU A 638 10.30 -29.04 50.16
C GLU A 638 10.82 -30.47 49.98
N VAL A 639 11.24 -30.86 48.77
CA VAL A 639 11.62 -32.25 48.43
C VAL A 639 13.05 -32.37 47.90
N GLY A 640 13.60 -31.31 47.27
CA GLY A 640 14.88 -31.35 46.55
C GLY A 640 16.11 -31.62 47.41
N GLY A 641 16.10 -31.20 48.68
CA GLY A 641 17.10 -31.56 49.69
C GLY A 641 18.55 -31.47 49.19
N ALA A 642 19.30 -32.58 49.34
CA ALA A 642 20.71 -32.66 49.00
C ALA A 642 21.04 -32.44 47.52
N ALA A 643 20.14 -32.77 46.58
CA ALA A 643 20.41 -32.64 45.14
C ALA A 643 20.56 -31.18 44.71
N PHE A 644 19.79 -30.28 45.33
CA PHE A 644 19.84 -28.84 45.09
C PHE A 644 20.60 -28.08 46.19
N GLN A 645 21.13 -28.78 47.19
CA GLN A 645 21.74 -28.22 48.40
C GLN A 645 20.81 -27.19 49.06
N VAL A 646 19.54 -27.59 49.24
CA VAL A 646 18.49 -26.77 49.87
C VAL A 646 17.95 -27.47 51.11
N THR A 647 17.59 -26.67 52.13
CA THR A 647 16.94 -27.14 53.35
C THR A 647 15.49 -26.66 53.41
N LYS A 648 14.63 -27.38 54.13
CA LYS A 648 13.23 -26.98 54.27
C LYS A 648 13.16 -25.67 55.04
N ILE A 649 12.49 -24.68 54.46
CA ILE A 649 12.32 -23.36 55.08
C ILE A 649 10.95 -23.24 55.74
N GLY A 650 10.87 -22.46 56.83
CA GLY A 650 9.62 -22.19 57.52
C GLY A 650 8.70 -21.24 56.72
N ILE A 651 7.44 -21.15 57.14
CA ILE A 651 6.45 -20.26 56.51
C ILE A 651 6.89 -18.79 56.56
N GLU A 652 7.59 -18.37 57.63
CA GLU A 652 8.13 -17.02 57.76
C GLU A 652 9.16 -16.70 56.67
N ASP A 653 10.11 -17.60 56.44
CA ASP A 653 11.16 -17.47 55.43
C ASP A 653 10.58 -17.49 54.00
N TRP A 654 9.55 -18.32 53.77
CA TRP A 654 8.74 -18.29 52.53
C TRP A 654 8.10 -16.93 52.30
N LEU A 655 7.44 -16.37 53.32
CA LEU A 655 6.75 -15.08 53.22
C LEU A 655 7.74 -13.96 52.92
N ILE A 656 8.91 -13.97 53.54
CA ILE A 656 10.00 -13.01 53.29
C ILE A 656 10.46 -13.09 51.83
N SER A 657 10.71 -14.30 51.31
CA SER A 657 11.10 -14.49 49.90
C SER A 657 10.05 -13.95 48.92
N VAL A 658 8.77 -14.24 49.17
CA VAL A 658 7.67 -13.80 48.30
C VAL A 658 7.49 -12.28 48.35
N ILE A 659 7.57 -11.66 49.53
CA ILE A 659 7.46 -10.20 49.69
C ILE A 659 8.60 -9.49 48.97
N ILE A 660 9.83 -9.98 49.12
CA ILE A 660 11.00 -9.45 48.38
C ILE A 660 10.76 -9.52 46.87
N GLY A 661 10.22 -10.63 46.38
CA GLY A 661 9.85 -10.78 44.98
C GLY A 661 8.77 -9.79 44.55
N LEU A 662 7.67 -9.68 45.32
CA LEU A 662 6.55 -8.77 45.03
C LEU A 662 6.96 -7.31 44.99
N LEU A 663 7.93 -6.90 45.81
CA LEU A 663 8.44 -5.53 45.86
C LEU A 663 9.16 -5.11 44.54
N SER A 664 9.56 -6.06 43.70
CA SER A 664 10.09 -5.77 42.35
C SER A 664 9.04 -5.13 41.41
N LEU A 665 7.75 -5.41 41.61
CA LEU A 665 6.65 -4.89 40.79
C LEU A 665 6.42 -3.37 40.95
N PRO A 666 6.20 -2.82 42.16
CA PRO A 666 6.04 -1.38 42.35
C PRO A 666 7.32 -0.62 42.00
N LEU A 667 8.49 -1.22 42.21
CA LEU A 667 9.74 -0.59 41.81
C LEU A 667 9.86 -0.48 40.28
N ALA A 668 9.39 -1.48 39.52
CA ALA A 668 9.32 -1.37 38.07
C ALA A 668 8.47 -0.18 37.63
N ALA A 669 7.30 0.00 38.26
CA ALA A 669 6.45 1.16 38.01
C ALA A 669 7.17 2.48 38.32
N LEU A 670 7.97 2.52 39.39
CA LEU A 670 8.79 3.68 39.73
C LEU A 670 9.90 3.96 38.69
N ILE A 671 10.53 2.91 38.15
CA ILE A 671 11.52 3.04 37.06
C ILE A 671 10.85 3.56 35.77
N LYS A 672 9.60 3.16 35.49
CA LYS A 672 8.83 3.69 34.34
C LYS A 672 8.58 5.20 34.43
N LEU A 673 8.49 5.77 35.64
CA LEU A 673 8.31 7.21 35.84
C LEU A 673 9.55 8.03 35.46
N ILE A 674 10.73 7.42 35.38
CA ILE A 674 11.98 8.12 35.07
C ILE A 674 12.00 8.53 33.57
N PRO A 675 12.12 9.83 33.24
CA PRO A 675 12.08 10.30 31.86
C PRO A 675 13.30 9.84 31.05
N THR A 676 13.10 9.42 29.79
CA THR A 676 14.23 9.00 28.91
C THR A 676 15.04 10.13 28.34
N GLU A 677 14.44 11.28 28.04
CA GLU A 677 15.13 12.35 27.32
C GLU A 677 16.47 12.78 27.94
N PRO A 678 16.57 13.05 29.26
CA PRO A 678 17.84 13.45 29.86
C PRO A 678 18.88 12.32 29.81
N ILE A 679 18.46 11.07 30.01
CA ILE A 679 19.33 9.89 29.97
C ILE A 679 19.82 9.66 28.54
N GLY A 680 18.91 9.72 27.56
CA GLY A 680 19.22 9.57 26.14
C GLY A 680 20.26 10.58 25.69
N ARG A 681 20.12 11.87 26.03
CA ARG A 681 21.12 12.89 25.67
C ARG A 681 22.51 12.57 26.20
N VAL A 682 22.63 12.01 27.40
CA VAL A 682 23.93 11.61 27.97
C VAL A 682 24.48 10.38 27.27
N VAL A 683 23.64 9.35 27.08
CA VAL A 683 24.02 8.07 26.48
C VAL A 683 24.41 8.23 25.01
N TYR A 684 23.67 9.02 24.24
CA TYR A 684 24.00 9.35 22.85
C TYR A 684 25.27 10.21 22.76
N LYS A 685 25.46 11.15 23.69
CA LYS A 685 26.69 11.98 23.73
C LYS A 685 27.94 11.16 24.08
N TRP A 686 27.79 10.11 24.88
CA TRP A 686 28.87 9.16 25.18
C TRP A 686 29.07 8.09 24.09
N GLY A 687 28.22 8.05 23.06
CA GLY A 687 28.33 7.08 21.96
C GLY A 687 27.98 5.65 22.36
N TRP A 688 27.32 5.45 23.51
CA TRP A 688 26.98 4.10 24.00
C TRP A 688 25.76 3.49 23.29
N LEU A 689 24.83 4.31 22.82
CA LEU A 689 23.77 3.90 21.90
C LEU A 689 23.74 4.82 20.68
N ARG A 690 23.35 4.26 19.53
CA ARG A 690 23.10 5.03 18.31
C ARG A 690 21.88 5.93 18.48
N ASP A 691 22.00 7.19 18.05
CA ASP A 691 20.93 8.18 18.14
C ASP A 691 19.87 7.90 17.07
N PRO A 692 18.63 7.53 17.44
CA PRO A 692 17.57 7.23 16.49
C PRO A 692 17.04 8.47 15.75
N SER A 693 17.38 9.69 16.21
CA SER A 693 16.93 10.93 15.59
C SER A 693 17.83 11.44 14.46
N LYS A 694 19.04 10.87 14.31
CA LYS A 694 19.90 11.15 13.16
C LYS A 694 19.45 10.32 11.97
N LEU A 695 18.77 10.96 11.03
CA LEU A 695 18.54 10.43 9.68
C LEU A 695 19.89 10.25 9.00
N GLU A 696 20.40 9.02 8.98
CA GLU A 696 21.43 8.65 8.01
C GLU A 696 20.72 8.41 6.68
N LEU A 697 20.97 9.29 5.72
CA LEU A 697 20.82 8.94 4.31
C LEU A 697 21.98 7.98 3.97
N GLU A 698 21.93 6.75 4.47
CA GLU A 698 22.69 5.66 3.87
C GLU A 698 22.05 5.39 2.51
N ILE A 699 22.51 6.11 1.49
CA ILE A 699 22.35 5.67 0.11
C ILE A 699 23.07 4.32 0.06
N VAL A 700 22.30 3.23 0.03
CA VAL A 700 22.87 1.88 -0.13
C VAL A 700 23.52 1.87 -1.50
N ASP A 701 24.85 1.91 -1.52
CA ASP A 701 25.64 1.78 -2.73
C ASP A 701 25.44 0.35 -3.24
N LEU A 702 24.44 0.15 -4.11
CA LEU A 702 24.29 -1.06 -4.91
C LEU A 702 25.46 -1.06 -5.89
N GLY A 703 26.64 -1.42 -5.40
CA GLY A 703 27.83 -1.59 -6.22
C GLY A 703 27.52 -2.56 -7.35
N ASN A 704 27.78 -2.14 -8.59
CA ASN A 704 28.17 -2.88 -9.80
C ASN A 704 27.63 -4.32 -10.07
N GLU A 705 26.60 -4.81 -9.39
CA GLU A 705 26.13 -6.19 -9.52
C GLU A 705 24.84 -6.29 -10.39
N TYR A 706 24.43 -5.18 -11.00
CA TYR A 706 23.17 -5.05 -11.74
C TYR A 706 23.31 -4.43 -13.14
N ASP A 707 24.46 -4.63 -13.79
CA ASP A 707 24.66 -4.27 -15.20
C ASP A 707 25.32 -5.46 -15.92
N ASP A 708 24.53 -6.44 -16.36
CA ASP A 708 25.03 -7.52 -17.23
C ASP A 708 24.21 -7.67 -18.53
N ASP A 709 23.21 -6.83 -18.81
CA ASP A 709 22.39 -6.94 -20.03
C ASP A 709 22.32 -5.66 -20.90
N VAL A 710 23.14 -4.64 -20.62
CA VAL A 710 23.33 -3.53 -21.57
C VAL A 710 24.83 -3.34 -21.80
N ARG A 711 25.31 -3.83 -22.96
CA ARG A 711 26.59 -3.36 -23.53
C ARG A 711 26.43 -1.87 -23.85
N ILE A 712 26.80 -1.02 -22.89
CA ILE A 712 27.10 0.39 -23.11
C ILE A 712 28.62 0.49 -23.12
N ASP A 713 29.15 1.07 -24.19
CA ASP A 713 30.58 1.23 -24.41
C ASP A 713 31.28 1.84 -23.17
N ASP A 714 32.40 1.24 -22.79
CA ASP A 714 33.22 1.54 -21.59
C ASP A 714 33.77 2.99 -21.52
N GLU A 715 33.46 3.86 -22.49
CA GLU A 715 33.82 5.29 -22.47
C GLU A 715 32.77 6.19 -21.77
N ALA A 716 31.56 5.71 -21.51
CA ALA A 716 30.51 6.52 -20.87
C ALA A 716 30.54 6.49 -19.32
N ALA A 717 31.18 5.48 -18.72
CA ALA A 717 31.23 5.28 -17.27
C ALA A 717 32.19 6.24 -16.55
N GLU A 718 33.15 6.85 -17.26
CA GLU A 718 34.08 7.83 -16.68
C GLU A 718 33.48 9.24 -16.55
N HIS A 719 32.31 9.49 -17.17
CA HIS A 719 31.68 10.82 -17.20
C HIS A 719 30.64 11.07 -16.11
N LEU A 720 30.24 10.07 -15.33
CA LEU A 720 29.19 10.21 -14.30
C LEU A 720 29.72 10.57 -12.90
N SER A 721 31.04 10.64 -12.71
CA SER A 721 31.68 11.06 -11.45
C SER A 721 32.47 12.37 -11.56
N SER A 722 31.95 13.42 -12.20
CA SER A 722 32.41 14.78 -11.85
C SER A 722 31.42 15.85 -12.32
N LYS A 723 30.86 16.63 -11.39
CA LYS A 723 30.40 17.99 -11.69
C LYS A 723 30.93 19.02 -10.69
N TRP A 724 32.10 18.72 -10.12
CA TRP A 724 33.02 19.69 -9.56
C TRP A 724 34.42 19.33 -10.05
N ASN A 725 35.20 20.36 -10.41
CA ASN A 725 36.61 20.17 -10.76
C ASN A 725 37.29 19.45 -9.58
N PRO A 726 38.11 18.40 -9.77
CA PRO A 726 38.80 17.71 -8.68
C PRO A 726 39.65 18.63 -7.79
N ALA A 727 40.03 19.81 -8.28
CA ALA A 727 40.64 20.87 -7.47
C ALA A 727 39.66 21.46 -6.43
N ILE A 728 38.38 21.59 -6.76
CA ILE A 728 37.32 22.12 -5.89
C ILE A 728 36.93 21.09 -4.83
N ASP A 729 36.84 19.80 -5.17
CA ASP A 729 36.58 18.76 -4.18
C ASP A 729 37.71 18.65 -3.16
N ARG A 730 38.98 18.74 -3.60
CA ARG A 730 40.12 18.84 -2.67
C ARG A 730 40.04 20.07 -1.77
N VAL A 731 39.56 21.20 -2.27
CA VAL A 731 39.38 22.41 -1.46
C VAL A 731 38.21 22.25 -0.48
N ARG A 732 37.10 21.63 -0.89
CA ARG A 732 35.96 21.31 -0.03
C ARG A 732 36.38 20.39 1.11
N ASP A 733 37.12 19.33 0.80
CA ASP A 733 37.59 18.36 1.79
C ASP A 733 38.62 18.99 2.73
N ASN A 734 39.53 19.81 2.21
CA ASN A 734 40.47 20.58 3.04
C ASN A 734 39.77 21.62 3.92
N LEU A 735 38.70 22.27 3.45
CA LEU A 735 37.91 23.22 4.23
C LEU A 735 37.03 22.53 5.28
N ALA A 736 36.45 21.37 4.96
CA ALA A 736 35.70 20.56 5.90
C ALA A 736 36.60 20.07 7.04
N LEU A 737 37.80 19.60 6.70
CA LEU A 737 38.84 19.19 7.65
C LEU A 737 39.37 20.40 8.46
N PHE A 738 39.51 21.58 7.83
CA PHE A 738 39.84 22.82 8.53
C PHE A 738 38.73 23.27 9.49
N SER A 739 37.46 23.08 9.12
CA SER A 739 36.31 23.38 9.99
C SER A 739 36.23 22.44 11.19
N GLN A 740 36.52 21.14 10.99
CA GLN A 740 36.61 20.16 12.07
C GLN A 740 37.77 20.48 13.04
N ILE A 741 38.89 20.99 12.54
CA ILE A 741 40.02 21.44 13.37
C ILE A 741 39.68 22.75 14.12
N ARG A 742 38.73 23.55 13.63
CA ARG A 742 38.36 24.86 14.21
C ARG A 742 37.09 24.84 15.07
N GLY A 743 36.24 23.82 14.97
CA GLY A 743 34.93 23.76 15.59
C GLY A 743 34.94 23.34 17.07
N GLY A 744 34.56 24.28 17.96
CA GLY A 744 33.99 23.97 19.28
C GLY A 744 34.71 24.57 20.48
N ARG A 745 34.29 25.78 20.89
CA ARG A 745 34.55 26.50 22.16
C ARG A 745 35.46 25.78 23.20
N MET A 746 36.79 25.92 23.09
CA MET A 746 37.70 25.75 24.23
C MET A 746 38.89 26.72 24.17
N ARG A 747 39.25 27.24 25.34
CA ARG A 747 40.17 28.36 25.61
C ARG A 747 41.59 28.19 25.04
N SER A 748 42.22 29.33 24.80
CA SER A 748 43.58 29.53 24.28
C SER A 748 44.70 29.02 25.21
N SER A 749 44.93 27.71 25.27
CA SER A 749 46.18 27.19 25.84
C SER A 749 47.29 27.15 24.78
N SER A 750 48.52 27.48 25.19
CA SER A 750 49.71 27.48 24.34
C SER A 750 50.06 26.10 23.79
N PHE A 751 49.72 25.04 24.53
CA PHE A 751 49.94 23.64 24.16
C PHE A 751 49.09 23.21 22.95
N VAL A 752 47.82 23.63 22.93
CA VAL A 752 46.89 23.32 21.83
C VAL A 752 47.26 24.09 20.56
N LYS A 753 47.79 25.33 20.67
CA LYS A 753 48.33 26.06 19.52
C LYS A 753 49.55 25.36 18.89
N ARG A 754 50.42 24.76 19.72
CA ARG A 754 51.63 24.07 19.25
C ARG A 754 51.31 22.74 18.57
N SER A 755 50.35 21.97 19.11
CA SER A 755 49.83 20.74 18.49
C SER A 755 49.12 21.00 17.15
N ARG A 756 48.30 22.06 17.05
CA ARG A 756 47.64 22.45 15.78
C ARG A 756 48.65 22.87 14.70
N LYS A 757 49.69 23.61 15.07
CA LYS A 757 50.74 24.06 14.13
C LYS A 757 51.62 22.91 13.65
N PHE A 758 51.77 21.87 14.48
CA PHE A 758 52.46 20.63 14.13
C PHE A 758 51.63 19.80 13.13
N LEU A 759 50.34 19.57 13.42
CA LEU A 759 49.44 18.79 12.54
C LEU A 759 49.23 19.42 11.15
N LEU A 760 49.15 20.76 11.08
CA LEU A 760 49.06 21.48 9.81
C LEU A 760 50.35 21.39 8.97
N ARG A 761 51.50 21.24 9.63
CA ARG A 761 52.81 21.12 8.99
C ARG A 761 53.12 19.67 8.58
N GLU A 762 52.63 18.70 9.34
CA GLU A 762 52.72 17.27 9.02
C GLU A 762 51.91 16.91 7.76
N LYS A 763 50.80 17.62 7.52
CA LYS A 763 49.95 17.45 6.32
C LYS A 763 50.23 18.44 5.18
N ASP A 764 51.30 19.24 5.29
CA ASP A 764 51.76 20.20 4.28
C ASP A 764 50.72 21.26 3.83
N ILE A 765 49.80 21.64 4.74
CA ILE A 765 48.72 22.58 4.43
C ILE A 765 49.13 24.00 4.80
N HIS A 766 49.59 24.77 3.80
CA HIS A 766 49.91 26.18 3.95
C HIS A 766 48.64 27.05 3.97
N THR A 767 48.25 27.51 5.16
CA THR A 767 47.08 28.39 5.38
C THR A 767 47.05 29.66 4.49
N GLY A 768 48.22 30.18 4.09
CA GLY A 768 48.32 31.31 3.15
C GLY A 768 47.92 30.97 1.71
N ALA A 769 48.13 29.73 1.26
CA ALA A 769 47.79 29.28 -0.09
C ALA A 769 46.28 29.03 -0.26
N LEU A 770 45.60 28.59 0.80
CA LEU A 770 44.15 28.37 0.80
C LEU A 770 43.35 29.69 0.67
N MET A 771 43.81 30.76 1.32
CA MET A 771 43.16 32.08 1.24
C MET A 771 43.36 32.78 -0.11
N THR A 772 44.40 32.40 -0.87
CA THR A 772 44.65 32.93 -2.22
C THR A 772 44.04 32.05 -3.31
N MET A 773 43.89 30.75 -3.10
CA MET A 773 43.28 29.84 -4.09
C MET A 773 41.77 30.05 -4.27
N VAL A 774 41.02 30.31 -3.20
CA VAL A 774 39.55 30.41 -3.28
C VAL A 774 39.09 31.58 -4.18
N PRO A 775 39.59 32.82 -4.02
CA PRO A 775 39.22 33.92 -4.93
C PRO A 775 39.67 33.65 -6.37
N THR A 776 40.85 33.06 -6.54
CA THR A 776 41.43 32.78 -7.87
C THR A 776 40.65 31.70 -8.62
N LEU A 777 40.16 30.66 -7.92
CA LEU A 777 39.29 29.61 -8.46
C LEU A 777 37.89 30.12 -8.82
N VAL A 778 37.33 31.03 -8.02
CA VAL A 778 36.04 31.67 -8.32
C VAL A 778 36.16 32.60 -9.53
N VAL A 779 37.24 33.38 -9.63
CA VAL A 779 37.48 34.27 -10.77
C VAL A 779 37.81 33.48 -12.04
N THR A 780 38.55 32.37 -11.95
CA THR A 780 38.85 31.52 -13.12
C THR A 780 37.66 30.69 -13.59
N SER A 781 36.77 30.24 -12.69
CA SER A 781 35.53 29.55 -13.09
C SER A 781 34.54 30.51 -13.78
N ILE A 782 34.45 31.76 -13.34
CA ILE A 782 33.64 32.80 -14.00
C ILE A 782 34.29 33.25 -15.32
N GLY A 783 35.63 33.40 -15.36
CA GLY A 783 36.38 33.82 -16.54
C GLY A 783 36.51 32.75 -17.63
N ALA A 784 36.43 31.46 -17.28
CA ALA A 784 36.44 30.33 -18.22
C ALA A 784 35.05 29.99 -18.79
N GLY A 785 34.04 30.84 -18.56
CA GLY A 785 32.71 30.69 -19.16
C GLY A 785 31.88 29.54 -18.59
N TRP A 786 32.13 29.11 -17.35
CA TRP A 786 31.29 28.09 -16.72
C TRP A 786 29.89 28.66 -16.45
N GLN A 787 28.89 28.18 -17.20
CA GLN A 787 27.47 28.32 -16.92
C GLN A 787 26.90 26.94 -16.57
N PRO A 788 25.91 26.83 -15.67
CA PRO A 788 25.15 25.60 -15.50
C PRO A 788 24.51 25.25 -16.85
N GLN A 789 24.84 24.07 -17.34
CA GLN A 789 24.57 23.60 -18.70
C GLN A 789 23.05 23.58 -19.01
N LYS A 790 22.64 24.35 -20.03
CA LYS A 790 21.36 24.18 -20.75
C LYS A 790 21.36 22.82 -21.45
N GLN A 791 20.28 22.05 -21.32
CA GLN A 791 20.06 20.89 -22.18
C GLN A 791 19.41 21.28 -23.53
N ASN A 792 19.89 20.59 -24.56
CA ASN A 792 19.42 20.43 -25.94
C ASN A 792 19.85 21.45 -27.02
N GLU A 793 20.83 20.99 -27.81
CA GLU A 793 21.13 21.43 -29.18
C GLU A 793 20.08 20.93 -30.18
N GLN A 794 18.85 21.43 -30.10
CA GLN A 794 17.99 21.64 -31.27
C GLN A 794 17.22 22.94 -31.02
N GLY A 795 17.61 23.99 -31.76
CA GLY A 795 17.22 25.36 -31.47
C GLY A 795 15.73 25.61 -31.61
N VAL A 796 15.02 25.68 -30.48
CA VAL A 796 13.90 26.59 -30.22
C VAL A 796 13.98 26.99 -28.76
N SER A 797 14.41 28.23 -28.49
CA SER A 797 14.25 28.83 -27.17
C SER A 797 12.76 29.12 -26.96
N ASN A 798 12.07 28.27 -26.19
CA ASN A 798 10.73 28.60 -25.72
C ASN A 798 10.85 29.76 -24.72
N LEU A 799 10.46 30.96 -25.15
CA LEU A 799 10.19 32.13 -24.29
C LEU A 799 9.03 31.91 -23.29
N ALA A 800 8.46 30.70 -23.24
CA ALA A 800 7.28 30.36 -22.45
C ALA A 800 7.57 30.00 -20.99
N ASP A 801 8.81 29.64 -20.61
CA ASP A 801 9.09 29.22 -19.23
C ASP A 801 10.38 29.85 -18.63
N PRO A 802 10.24 31.03 -18.01
CA PRO A 802 11.30 31.64 -17.21
C PRO A 802 11.50 31.00 -15.82
N ALA A 803 10.70 30.01 -15.41
CA ALA A 803 10.71 29.45 -14.05
C ALA A 803 11.68 28.26 -13.86
N SER A 804 12.21 27.68 -14.93
CA SER A 804 13.22 26.59 -14.89
C SER A 804 14.52 26.91 -14.11
N THR A 805 14.72 28.17 -13.70
CA THR A 805 15.91 28.64 -12.96
C THR A 805 15.64 29.01 -11.50
N ASN A 806 14.41 28.83 -11.00
CA ASN A 806 14.05 29.25 -9.64
C ASN A 806 14.04 28.05 -8.65
N PRO A 807 15.01 27.93 -7.72
CA PRO A 807 15.08 26.85 -6.73
C PRO A 807 13.97 26.92 -5.65
N THR A 808 13.05 27.87 -5.74
CA THR A 808 11.87 27.98 -4.87
C THR A 808 10.56 27.56 -5.54
N ALA A 809 10.58 27.12 -6.80
CA ALA A 809 9.42 26.51 -7.42
C ALA A 809 9.21 25.10 -6.84
N SER A 810 7.99 24.80 -6.36
CA SER A 810 7.58 23.46 -5.92
C SER A 810 7.90 22.44 -7.01
N THR A 811 8.39 21.24 -6.63
CA THR A 811 8.62 20.11 -7.54
C THR A 811 7.39 19.85 -8.43
N THR A 812 6.20 20.07 -7.88
CA THR A 812 4.89 19.99 -8.55
C THR A 812 4.80 20.83 -9.83
N ARG A 813 5.49 21.98 -9.89
CA ARG A 813 5.46 22.91 -11.02
C ARG A 813 6.40 22.51 -12.16
N LEU A 814 7.44 21.72 -11.87
CA LEU A 814 8.39 21.18 -12.86
C LEU A 814 7.75 20.05 -13.70
N TRP A 815 6.74 19.37 -13.15
CA TRP A 815 6.09 18.21 -13.76
C TRP A 815 4.65 18.47 -14.22
N CYS A 816 4.22 19.75 -14.29
CA CYS A 816 2.94 20.11 -14.91
C CYS A 816 2.85 19.47 -16.29
N ASP A 817 1.72 18.81 -16.57
CA ASP A 817 1.40 18.02 -17.78
C ASP A 817 1.97 16.58 -17.87
N GLN A 818 2.93 16.18 -17.03
CA GLN A 818 3.49 14.82 -17.03
C GLN A 818 3.08 13.97 -15.82
N VAL A 819 2.59 14.62 -14.76
CA VAL A 819 2.22 14.00 -13.49
C VAL A 819 0.88 14.54 -13.01
N GLU A 820 -0.01 13.65 -12.56
CA GLU A 820 -1.25 14.06 -11.90
C GLU A 820 -1.08 14.10 -10.38
N VAL A 821 -1.14 15.30 -9.81
CA VAL A 821 -1.10 15.54 -8.36
C VAL A 821 -2.53 15.60 -7.80
N HIS A 822 -2.69 15.14 -6.56
CA HIS A 822 -4.00 15.09 -5.91
C HIS A 822 -4.64 16.49 -5.88
N PRO A 823 -5.93 16.65 -6.25
CA PRO A 823 -6.58 17.95 -6.41
C PRO A 823 -6.59 18.80 -5.12
N ASP A 824 -6.68 18.15 -3.96
CA ASP A 824 -6.63 18.83 -2.65
C ASP A 824 -5.20 19.12 -2.14
N THR A 825 -4.17 18.95 -2.98
CA THR A 825 -2.78 19.28 -2.61
C THR A 825 -2.61 20.80 -2.64
N ASP A 826 -1.98 21.36 -1.62
CA ASP A 826 -1.70 22.79 -1.57
C ASP A 826 -0.81 23.20 -2.77
N VAL A 827 -1.22 24.26 -3.46
CA VAL A 827 -0.54 24.80 -4.65
C VAL A 827 0.85 25.34 -4.29
N ASP A 828 1.04 25.72 -3.01
CA ASP A 828 2.28 26.21 -2.44
C ASP A 828 3.07 25.13 -1.66
N ASP A 829 2.71 23.85 -1.75
CA ASP A 829 3.43 22.77 -1.06
C ASP A 829 4.91 22.74 -1.50
N LYS A 830 5.81 23.03 -0.56
CA LYS A 830 7.24 23.33 -0.80
C LYS A 830 8.14 22.09 -0.89
N CYS A 831 7.56 20.90 -0.94
CA CYS A 831 8.34 19.66 -0.91
C CYS A 831 9.00 19.31 -2.25
#